data_AF-A0A1F3SSA0-F1
#
_entry.id   AF-A0A1F3SSA0-F1
#
_cell.length_a   1.000
_cell.length_b   1.000
_cell.length_c   1.000
_cell.angle_alpha   90.00
_cell.angle_beta   90.00
_cell.angle_gamma   90.00
#
_symmetry.space_group_name_H-M   'P 1'
#
loop_
_entity.id
_entity.type
_entity.pdbx_description
1 polymer ?
#
loop_
_entity_poly.entity_id
_entity_poly.type
_entity_poly.pdbx_seq_one_letter_code
_entity_poly.pdbx_strand_id
1 'polypeptide(L)'
;MLLTGALPGCLSTSGQSGARKSSEVAVTNSTMSVPEGYGRLLQDNPIILSGNVNLDGTADLSRYLKTTPDFITYNNSLMESCLGSGNQGNIESCYEVRKDRNTSLPLTAVSKRWAFPVTTSEFAQVNAFGHIKKYLDRYHNLIRDIYTTKAVPNNAPPFNFYETAIPRALYSTTAQWYGGQSLVTYADCDLPGNANFNPSDFTLCFGSIPEFANVKMAQDPSVMHHELGHALSQMMMNFRNIAGGIVDRSNISYTFYDEAGAIQEGVADYYAYAMNGRSRFGEWGLIRFGNAGRPNDENDSMHAPGISRNVEERLRYPDYLSYDSTDPTATIEDVHYAGQIASHFLTAFTRDLQESCAMSFTQATDTVLYLLTETYAELGDLTSSASDHSAGVGLSEPTINHRSDLDASGIKISKEWLMKVTPINYRSFFQKFAKYAYQILNKNFSTRCNGTNYPLDNLEKLLDSYGLLLFKTYNENGNNYTNGNSGTNKTVTAANRLKSVLISKNLIKLDPATDSSPFFVFDKRTDLIAAIASLQARGNITQISSQIPAQLDYNNGNGEISPGEVVGIALNLYNDSNSTMAGVEVLANDWDHIKDDAGVPKPCNTFEDAWPLSTEGAAPADPVASSFGQCQYVTRMNGTAGGAAQSEPGEYLHPVCFVQVKDGGTTKWATQDALRISQNGDPNKCLGGTGNRKDCYFRAIRGADFAWYSKINPKMSWGKSVPDETGSPNFNSNNILLFEASPDIPPGTVFDCRFRVRFTNCTECFTKQSDVNGDDWLDFEYSGPQPFKIIHFQFTVID
;
A
#
# COMPACT_ATOMS: atom_id res chain seq x y z
N MET A 1 58.07 -13.74 -23.96
CA MET A 1 58.77 -12.43 -24.01
C MET A 1 57.94 -11.55 -24.94
N LEU A 2 56.97 -10.80 -24.38
CA LEU A 2 56.98 -9.33 -24.18
C LEU A 2 56.78 -8.59 -25.53
N LEU A 3 55.75 -7.78 -25.81
CA LEU A 3 54.86 -6.95 -24.99
C LEU A 3 53.46 -6.83 -25.63
N THR A 4 52.41 -6.81 -24.81
CA THR A 4 51.04 -6.37 -25.13
C THR A 4 50.82 -4.95 -24.60
N GLY A 5 50.41 -4.02 -25.46
CA GLY A 5 49.93 -2.68 -25.08
C GLY A 5 48.42 -2.58 -25.29
N ALA A 6 47.66 -2.45 -24.20
CA ALA A 6 46.24 -2.15 -24.21
C ALA A 6 46.04 -0.67 -23.83
N LEU A 7 45.29 0.05 -24.66
CA LEU A 7 44.79 1.40 -24.40
C LEU A 7 43.53 1.31 -23.51
N PRO A 8 43.42 2.08 -22.41
CA PRO A 8 42.19 2.16 -21.63
C PRO A 8 41.26 3.23 -22.23
N GLY A 9 40.08 2.81 -22.69
CA GLY A 9 38.98 3.69 -23.07
C GLY A 9 38.18 4.12 -21.83
N CYS A 10 37.96 5.42 -21.69
CA CYS A 10 37.28 6.08 -20.58
C CYS A 10 35.81 5.63 -20.43
N LEU A 11 35.50 4.99 -19.31
CA LEU A 11 34.16 4.99 -18.70
C LEU A 11 34.09 6.19 -17.75
N SER A 12 33.25 7.18 -18.09
CA SER A 12 32.94 8.27 -17.19
C SER A 12 32.07 7.74 -16.04
N THR A 13 32.64 7.67 -14.84
CA THR A 13 31.91 7.52 -13.59
C THR A 13 30.98 8.72 -13.41
N SER A 14 29.71 8.58 -13.78
CA SER A 14 28.68 9.55 -13.44
C SER A 14 28.39 9.46 -11.94
N GLY A 15 28.77 10.50 -11.18
CA GLY A 15 28.09 10.84 -9.93
C GLY A 15 28.87 10.82 -8.61
N GLN A 16 30.21 10.81 -8.59
CA GLN A 16 30.91 11.44 -7.47
C GLN A 16 31.03 12.94 -7.79
N SER A 17 30.01 13.72 -7.47
CA SER A 17 30.21 15.17 -7.36
C SER A 17 31.29 15.37 -6.30
N GLY A 18 32.45 15.88 -6.71
CA GLY A 18 33.64 15.93 -5.88
C GLY A 18 33.34 16.45 -4.48
N ALA A 19 33.67 15.64 -3.48
CA ALA A 19 33.72 16.04 -2.09
C ALA A 19 34.63 17.28 -2.01
N ARG A 20 34.02 18.47 -1.86
CA ARG A 20 34.80 19.64 -1.44
C ARG A 20 35.28 19.33 -0.03
N LYS A 21 36.60 19.15 0.12
CA LYS A 21 37.25 19.24 1.43
C LYS A 21 36.69 20.46 2.15
N SER A 22 36.13 20.24 3.35
CA SER A 22 35.60 21.28 4.21
C SER A 22 36.61 22.41 4.38
N SER A 23 36.14 23.66 4.42
CA SER A 23 36.95 24.74 4.95
C SER A 23 37.14 24.48 6.44
N GLU A 24 38.38 24.55 6.95
CA GLU A 24 38.68 24.39 8.38
C GLU A 24 38.00 25.44 9.28
N VAL A 25 37.35 26.45 8.70
CA VAL A 25 36.72 27.58 9.40
C VAL A 25 35.20 27.44 9.42
N ALA A 26 34.62 27.47 10.62
CA ALA A 26 33.18 27.53 10.83
C ALA A 26 32.55 28.75 10.14
N VAL A 27 31.42 28.56 9.47
CA VAL A 27 30.70 29.67 8.82
C VAL A 27 29.81 30.35 9.85
N THR A 28 29.97 31.66 10.01
CA THR A 28 29.04 32.47 10.81
C THR A 28 27.62 32.36 10.22
N ASN A 29 26.68 31.81 10.99
CA ASN A 29 25.28 31.63 10.58
C ASN A 29 24.34 32.44 11.50
N SER A 30 24.27 33.74 11.25
CA SER A 30 23.36 34.66 11.94
C SER A 30 22.53 35.45 10.93
N THR A 31 21.40 36.03 11.35
CA THR A 31 20.53 36.81 10.46
C THR A 31 21.28 37.93 9.75
N MET A 32 22.29 38.53 10.37
CA MET A 32 23.12 39.57 9.75
C MET A 32 24.14 39.06 8.72
N SER A 33 24.38 37.75 8.67
CA SER A 33 25.37 37.10 7.78
C SER A 33 24.84 36.79 6.37
N VAL A 34 23.56 37.08 6.09
CA VAL A 34 22.90 36.77 4.82
C VAL A 34 22.04 37.95 4.33
N PRO A 35 21.79 38.08 3.01
CA PRO A 35 20.84 39.06 2.47
C PRO A 35 19.37 38.77 2.83
N GLU A 36 18.50 39.74 2.58
CA GLU A 36 17.04 39.58 2.67
C GLU A 36 16.55 38.45 1.74
N GLY A 37 15.75 37.54 2.26
CA GLY A 37 15.20 36.37 1.56
C GLY A 37 16.09 35.12 1.63
N TYR A 38 17.30 35.23 2.19
CA TYR A 38 18.30 34.17 2.16
C TYR A 38 18.58 33.59 3.56
N GLY A 39 19.10 32.37 3.57
CA GLY A 39 19.51 31.60 4.75
C GLY A 39 20.70 30.70 4.44
N ARG A 40 20.99 29.75 5.32
CA ARG A 40 21.99 28.70 5.08
C ARG A 40 21.41 27.35 5.44
N LEU A 41 21.62 26.37 4.57
CA LEU A 41 21.12 25.01 4.73
C LEU A 41 22.29 24.02 4.81
N LEU A 42 22.09 22.87 5.46
CA LEU A 42 22.94 21.71 5.24
C LEU A 42 22.60 21.14 3.87
N GLN A 43 23.52 21.24 2.93
CA GLN A 43 23.26 20.92 1.52
C GLN A 43 23.14 19.42 1.24
N ASP A 44 23.64 18.63 2.19
CA ASP A 44 23.52 17.18 2.27
C ASP A 44 23.52 16.80 3.76
N ASN A 45 23.39 15.53 4.09
CA ASN A 45 23.47 15.11 5.49
C ASN A 45 24.91 15.29 6.04
N PRO A 46 25.07 15.45 7.36
CA PRO A 46 26.38 15.65 7.99
C PRO A 46 27.45 14.58 7.71
N ILE A 47 27.07 13.32 7.50
CA ILE A 47 28.02 12.25 7.17
C ILE A 47 28.67 12.52 5.82
N ILE A 48 27.89 12.90 4.81
CA ILE A 48 28.41 13.23 3.48
C ILE A 48 29.22 14.51 3.50
N LEU A 49 28.70 15.56 4.14
CA LEU A 49 29.38 16.86 4.17
C LEU A 49 30.73 16.79 4.88
N SER A 50 30.85 15.95 5.91
CA SER A 50 32.10 15.74 6.64
C SER A 50 33.05 14.74 5.98
N GLY A 51 32.53 13.80 5.18
CA GLY A 51 33.27 12.63 4.70
C GLY A 51 33.63 11.65 5.82
N ASN A 52 32.98 11.74 6.99
CA ASN A 52 33.25 10.90 8.16
C ASN A 52 32.01 10.10 8.55
N VAL A 53 32.02 8.80 8.27
CA VAL A 53 30.94 7.85 8.64
C VAL A 53 30.76 7.70 10.16
N ASN A 54 31.77 8.03 10.94
CA ASN A 54 31.77 7.97 12.40
C ASN A 54 31.63 9.36 13.04
N LEU A 55 31.05 10.34 12.33
CA LEU A 55 30.88 11.69 12.86
C LEU A 55 30.14 11.65 14.20
N ASP A 56 30.63 12.43 15.16
CA ASP A 56 30.09 12.48 16.52
C ASP A 56 28.83 13.35 16.59
N GLY A 57 27.87 12.99 17.45
CA GLY A 57 26.62 13.74 17.63
C GLY A 57 26.81 15.16 18.18
N THR A 58 28.01 15.49 18.69
CA THR A 58 28.40 16.82 19.16
C THR A 58 29.21 17.62 18.14
N ALA A 59 29.39 17.12 16.92
CA ALA A 59 30.13 17.81 15.88
C ALA A 59 29.54 19.19 15.55
N ASP A 60 30.41 20.18 15.38
CA ASP A 60 30.03 21.54 14.99
C ASP A 60 29.60 21.59 13.51
N LEU A 61 28.29 21.45 13.27
CA LEU A 61 27.72 21.43 11.93
C LEU A 61 27.88 22.76 11.16
N SER A 62 28.25 23.86 11.82
CA SER A 62 28.47 25.15 11.16
C SER A 62 29.67 25.13 10.20
N ARG A 63 30.59 24.17 10.38
CA ARG A 63 31.72 23.91 9.49
C ARG A 63 31.31 23.29 8.15
N TYR A 64 30.08 22.77 8.07
CA TYR A 64 29.56 22.08 6.89
C TYR A 64 28.56 22.92 6.09
N LEU A 65 28.28 24.15 6.53
CA LEU A 65 27.45 25.09 5.77
C LEU A 65 28.24 25.67 4.59
N LYS A 66 27.56 25.91 3.46
CA LYS A 66 28.15 26.69 2.36
C LYS A 66 28.33 28.14 2.79
N THR A 67 29.40 28.78 2.29
CA THR A 67 29.66 30.23 2.45
C THR A 67 28.71 31.09 1.60
N THR A 68 28.25 30.57 0.47
CA THR A 68 27.16 31.17 -0.32
C THR A 68 25.82 30.83 0.32
N PRO A 69 24.96 31.81 0.64
CA PRO A 69 23.65 31.56 1.22
C PRO A 69 22.65 31.05 0.16
N ASP A 70 21.62 30.35 0.62
CA ASP A 70 20.53 29.79 -0.18
C ASP A 70 19.29 30.68 -0.10
N PHE A 71 18.53 30.78 -1.19
CA PHE A 71 17.24 31.45 -1.16
C PHE A 71 16.24 30.60 -0.36
N ILE A 72 15.53 31.24 0.58
CA ILE A 72 14.54 30.58 1.44
C ILE A 72 13.14 31.08 1.05
N THR A 73 12.81 32.31 1.39
CA THR A 73 11.55 32.98 1.00
C THR A 73 11.63 34.48 1.30
N TYR A 74 10.90 35.29 0.54
CA TYR A 74 10.67 36.71 0.84
C TYR A 74 9.48 36.95 1.77
N ASN A 75 8.75 35.89 2.13
CA ASN A 75 7.64 35.97 3.08
C ASN A 75 8.17 36.32 4.49
N ASN A 76 7.33 36.92 5.32
CA ASN A 76 7.70 37.25 6.69
C ASN A 76 7.70 36.02 7.62
N SER A 77 7.13 34.91 7.18
CA SER A 77 7.05 33.64 7.90
C SER A 77 7.51 32.48 7.00
N LEU A 78 7.89 31.35 7.61
CA LEU A 78 8.17 30.09 6.90
C LEU A 78 6.88 29.42 6.41
N MET A 79 6.20 30.10 5.48
CA MET A 79 4.97 29.68 4.83
C MET A 79 5.06 30.04 3.35
N GLU A 80 4.49 29.22 2.47
CA GLU A 80 4.53 29.43 1.03
C GLU A 80 3.22 29.07 0.34
N SER A 81 2.97 29.76 -0.77
CA SER A 81 1.87 29.46 -1.69
C SER A 81 2.29 28.46 -2.76
N CYS A 82 1.35 27.68 -3.26
CA CYS A 82 1.59 26.75 -4.36
C CYS A 82 0.91 27.27 -5.62
N LEU A 83 1.70 27.36 -6.69
CA LEU A 83 1.21 27.78 -8.00
C LEU A 83 0.42 26.64 -8.66
N GLY A 84 -0.73 27.01 -9.21
CA GLY A 84 -1.56 26.14 -10.01
C GLY A 84 -1.18 26.16 -11.50
N SER A 85 -2.16 25.88 -12.36
CA SER A 85 -2.01 25.93 -13.83
C SER A 85 -2.80 27.13 -14.38
N GLY A 86 -2.09 28.11 -14.93
CA GLY A 86 -2.69 29.38 -15.34
C GLY A 86 -3.33 30.12 -14.16
N ASN A 87 -4.62 30.39 -14.24
CA ASN A 87 -5.39 31.07 -13.17
C ASN A 87 -6.13 30.10 -12.23
N GLN A 88 -5.94 28.78 -12.37
CA GLN A 88 -6.66 27.77 -11.60
C GLN A 88 -5.73 27.00 -10.66
N GLY A 89 -6.25 26.58 -9.51
CA GLY A 89 -5.54 25.71 -8.58
C GLY A 89 -4.41 26.38 -7.78
N ASN A 90 -4.37 27.72 -7.73
CA ASN A 90 -3.47 28.42 -6.82
C ASN A 90 -3.93 28.21 -5.37
N ILE A 91 -3.00 27.91 -4.47
CA ILE A 91 -3.27 27.67 -3.04
C ILE A 91 -2.44 28.66 -2.24
N GLU A 92 -3.10 29.58 -1.55
CA GLU A 92 -2.44 30.70 -0.86
C GLU A 92 -1.50 30.27 0.26
N SER A 93 -1.85 29.20 0.98
CA SER A 93 -0.99 28.59 1.99
C SER A 93 -1.02 27.08 1.83
N CYS A 94 -0.08 26.54 1.05
CA CYS A 94 -0.01 25.09 0.82
C CYS A 94 1.03 24.40 1.68
N TYR A 95 2.03 25.15 2.20
CA TYR A 95 3.13 24.59 2.97
C TYR A 95 3.61 25.56 4.04
N GLU A 96 3.83 25.06 5.25
CA GLU A 96 4.43 25.81 6.33
C GLU A 96 5.28 24.96 7.28
N VAL A 97 6.21 25.61 7.97
CA VAL A 97 7.08 24.97 8.96
C VAL A 97 6.91 25.63 10.33
N ARG A 98 6.74 24.78 11.34
CA ARG A 98 6.67 25.13 12.75
C ARG A 98 7.75 24.36 13.52
N LYS A 99 8.01 24.79 14.75
CA LYS A 99 8.94 24.10 15.64
C LYS A 99 8.41 22.70 16.00
N ASP A 100 7.25 22.66 16.65
CA ASP A 100 6.65 21.47 17.21
C ASP A 100 5.11 21.57 17.18
N ARG A 101 4.41 20.50 17.59
CA ARG A 101 2.93 20.45 17.62
C ARG A 101 2.30 21.48 18.57
N ASN A 102 3.03 21.95 19.57
CA ASN A 102 2.57 22.94 20.53
C ASN A 102 2.73 24.39 20.02
N THR A 103 3.46 24.57 18.92
CA THR A 103 3.70 25.85 18.29
C THR A 103 2.59 26.13 17.26
N SER A 104 1.81 27.18 17.49
CA SER A 104 0.64 27.50 16.67
C SER A 104 0.95 28.29 15.39
N LEU A 105 2.08 28.98 15.32
CA LEU A 105 2.45 29.86 14.20
C LEU A 105 3.83 29.50 13.63
N PRO A 106 4.04 29.66 12.31
CA PRO A 106 5.36 29.50 11.69
C PRO A 106 6.38 30.52 12.22
N LEU A 107 7.67 30.18 12.14
CA LEU A 107 8.76 31.08 12.49
C LEU A 107 8.66 32.39 11.68
N THR A 108 8.69 33.53 12.37
CA THR A 108 8.67 34.86 11.77
C THR A 108 10.08 35.43 11.68
N ALA A 109 10.45 35.96 10.51
CA ALA A 109 11.79 36.47 10.29
C ALA A 109 12.05 37.85 10.93
N VAL A 110 13.31 38.08 11.31
CA VAL A 110 13.84 39.42 11.57
C VAL A 110 14.41 39.97 10.26
N SER A 111 13.79 41.01 9.70
CA SER A 111 14.17 41.61 8.41
C SER A 111 14.21 40.61 7.24
N LYS A 112 13.37 39.55 7.28
CA LYS A 112 13.30 38.48 6.27
C LYS A 112 14.63 37.76 6.02
N ARG A 113 15.48 37.61 7.04
CA ARG A 113 16.76 36.89 6.96
C ARG A 113 16.68 35.59 7.76
N TRP A 114 17.11 34.50 7.16
CA TRP A 114 16.82 33.12 7.61
C TRP A 114 18.10 32.36 7.99
N ALA A 115 18.97 32.96 8.78
CA ALA A 115 20.23 32.35 9.20
C ALA A 115 20.31 32.28 10.72
N PHE A 116 20.48 31.06 11.24
CA PHE A 116 20.44 30.76 12.68
C PHE A 116 21.54 29.75 13.06
N PRO A 117 22.05 29.76 14.30
CA PRO A 117 23.05 28.78 14.70
C PRO A 117 22.54 27.35 14.53
N VAL A 118 23.39 26.45 14.04
CA VAL A 118 23.01 25.08 13.63
C VAL A 118 22.43 24.21 14.76
N THR A 119 22.64 24.61 16.01
CA THR A 119 22.14 23.91 17.20
C THR A 119 20.74 24.33 17.63
N THR A 120 20.14 25.35 17.00
CA THR A 120 18.83 25.88 17.42
C THR A 120 17.67 25.30 16.63
N SER A 121 16.46 25.35 17.20
CA SER A 121 15.24 24.91 16.52
C SER A 121 14.86 25.82 15.34
N GLU A 122 15.28 27.09 15.33
CA GLU A 122 15.10 27.99 14.18
C GLU A 122 15.92 27.51 12.99
N PHE A 123 17.14 27.02 13.20
CA PHE A 123 17.91 26.41 12.13
C PHE A 123 17.23 25.16 11.58
N ALA A 124 16.74 24.27 12.45
CA ALA A 124 16.01 23.07 12.01
C ALA A 124 14.79 23.42 11.16
N GLN A 125 14.02 24.45 11.56
CA GLN A 125 12.88 24.95 10.80
C GLN A 125 13.28 25.51 9.42
N VAL A 126 14.32 26.34 9.35
CA VAL A 126 14.82 26.87 8.07
C VAL A 126 15.37 25.75 7.18
N ASN A 127 16.08 24.79 7.76
CA ASN A 127 16.65 23.65 7.04
C ASN A 127 15.54 22.80 6.41
N ALA A 128 14.51 22.45 7.20
CA ALA A 128 13.34 21.73 6.72
C ALA A 128 12.59 22.51 5.63
N PHE A 129 12.32 23.79 5.86
CA PHE A 129 11.63 24.63 4.89
C PHE A 129 12.37 24.68 3.56
N GLY A 130 13.68 24.91 3.57
CA GLY A 130 14.48 25.02 2.35
C GLY A 130 14.48 23.74 1.50
N HIS A 131 14.66 22.57 2.12
CA HIS A 131 14.68 21.29 1.39
C HIS A 131 13.31 20.87 0.89
N ILE A 132 12.29 20.93 1.75
CA ILE A 132 10.93 20.53 1.39
C ILE A 132 10.36 21.48 0.34
N LYS A 133 10.55 22.79 0.47
CA LYS A 133 10.15 23.77 -0.56
C LYS A 133 10.80 23.46 -1.90
N LYS A 134 12.12 23.21 -1.94
CA LYS A 134 12.82 22.88 -3.18
C LYS A 134 12.21 21.65 -3.87
N TYR A 135 11.81 20.65 -3.09
CA TYR A 135 11.15 19.47 -3.64
C TYR A 135 9.72 19.78 -4.09
N LEU A 136 8.92 20.47 -3.28
CA LEU A 136 7.57 20.91 -3.67
C LEU A 136 7.58 21.72 -4.97
N ASP A 137 8.53 22.63 -5.15
CA ASP A 137 8.71 23.39 -6.39
C ASP A 137 8.93 22.46 -7.59
N ARG A 138 9.78 21.42 -7.45
CA ARG A 138 10.00 20.40 -8.50
C ARG A 138 8.71 19.62 -8.77
N TYR A 139 8.03 19.15 -7.73
CA TYR A 139 6.78 18.40 -7.83
C TYR A 139 5.70 19.21 -8.57
N HIS A 140 5.44 20.46 -8.17
CA HIS A 140 4.44 21.30 -8.83
C HIS A 140 4.77 21.59 -10.28
N ASN A 141 6.05 21.84 -10.59
CA ASN A 141 6.49 22.01 -11.97
C ASN A 141 6.27 20.73 -12.79
N LEU A 142 6.57 19.56 -12.23
CA LEU A 142 6.37 18.26 -12.87
C LEU A 142 4.88 17.97 -13.10
N ILE A 143 4.02 18.09 -12.09
CA ILE A 143 2.57 17.83 -12.23
C ILE A 143 1.95 18.78 -13.26
N ARG A 144 2.37 20.06 -13.26
CA ARG A 144 1.92 21.03 -14.26
C ARG A 144 2.35 20.63 -15.67
N ASP A 145 3.60 20.23 -15.83
CA ASP A 145 4.12 19.76 -17.13
C ASP A 145 3.38 18.50 -17.59
N ILE A 146 3.16 17.53 -16.68
CA ILE A 146 2.36 16.34 -16.95
C ILE A 146 0.98 16.73 -17.46
N TYR A 147 0.26 17.58 -16.72
CA TYR A 147 -1.09 17.98 -17.06
C TYR A 147 -1.17 18.81 -18.36
N THR A 148 -0.21 19.69 -18.63
CA THR A 148 -0.31 20.64 -19.76
C THR A 148 0.37 20.16 -21.05
N THR A 149 1.40 19.32 -20.96
CA THR A 149 2.21 18.92 -22.12
C THR A 149 2.29 17.40 -22.29
N LYS A 150 2.13 16.61 -21.22
CA LYS A 150 2.34 15.16 -21.27
C LYS A 150 1.05 14.34 -21.39
N ALA A 151 0.30 14.24 -20.30
CA ALA A 151 -0.97 13.53 -20.21
C ALA A 151 -2.10 14.30 -20.92
N VAL A 152 -2.09 15.63 -20.81
CA VAL A 152 -3.04 16.56 -21.47
C VAL A 152 -4.52 16.12 -21.33
N PRO A 153 -5.02 15.83 -20.13
CA PRO A 153 -6.28 15.11 -19.93
C PRO A 153 -7.52 15.77 -20.53
N ASN A 154 -7.45 17.02 -20.98
CA ASN A 154 -8.57 17.70 -21.66
C ASN A 154 -8.82 17.21 -23.10
N ASN A 155 -7.87 16.52 -23.72
CA ASN A 155 -8.02 15.99 -25.08
C ASN A 155 -8.45 14.51 -25.04
N ALA A 156 -9.33 14.08 -25.94
CA ALA A 156 -9.67 12.66 -26.05
C ALA A 156 -8.60 11.88 -26.85
N PRO A 157 -8.31 10.60 -26.53
CA PRO A 157 -7.59 9.72 -27.44
C PRO A 157 -8.28 9.69 -28.82
N PRO A 158 -7.55 9.68 -29.95
CA PRO A 158 -6.09 9.51 -30.10
C PRO A 158 -5.30 10.84 -30.13
N PHE A 159 -5.94 11.99 -29.91
CA PHE A 159 -5.23 13.28 -29.83
C PHE A 159 -4.34 13.35 -28.58
N ASN A 160 -4.68 12.55 -27.56
CA ASN A 160 -3.79 12.10 -26.51
C ASN A 160 -3.22 10.73 -26.81
N PHE A 161 -1.94 10.56 -26.50
CA PHE A 161 -1.14 9.38 -26.84
C PHE A 161 -1.62 8.07 -26.14
N TYR A 162 -2.38 8.18 -25.03
CA TYR A 162 -2.95 7.08 -24.24
C TYR A 162 -4.08 7.57 -23.29
N GLU A 163 -4.79 6.64 -22.63
CA GLU A 163 -5.79 6.95 -21.60
C GLU A 163 -5.12 7.25 -20.25
N THR A 164 -5.08 8.53 -19.87
CA THR A 164 -4.47 9.01 -18.63
C THR A 164 -5.41 8.87 -17.43
N ALA A 165 -4.86 8.53 -16.27
CA ALA A 165 -5.58 8.56 -14.99
C ALA A 165 -5.66 9.98 -14.41
N ILE A 166 -4.89 10.93 -14.93
CA ILE A 166 -4.93 12.31 -14.48
C ILE A 166 -6.29 12.93 -14.83
N PRO A 167 -7.07 13.43 -13.85
CA PRO A 167 -8.40 13.96 -14.12
C PRO A 167 -8.34 15.31 -14.82
N ARG A 168 -9.30 15.59 -15.71
CA ARG A 168 -9.47 16.91 -16.35
C ARG A 168 -9.63 18.01 -15.33
N ALA A 169 -10.37 17.73 -14.26
CA ALA A 169 -10.70 18.70 -13.23
C ALA A 169 -9.56 18.96 -12.22
N LEU A 170 -8.39 18.34 -12.38
CA LEU A 170 -7.27 18.38 -11.43
C LEU A 170 -7.05 19.78 -10.81
N TYR A 171 -6.81 20.79 -11.64
CA TYR A 171 -6.55 22.17 -11.18
C TYR A 171 -7.81 22.96 -10.80
N SER A 172 -8.96 22.66 -11.42
CA SER A 172 -10.22 23.37 -11.12
C SER A 172 -10.78 23.02 -9.74
N THR A 173 -10.41 21.86 -9.19
CA THR A 173 -10.88 21.37 -7.87
C THR A 173 -9.76 21.30 -6.84
N THR A 174 -8.60 21.90 -7.12
CA THR A 174 -7.38 21.83 -6.28
C THR A 174 -6.88 20.41 -5.98
N ALA A 175 -7.26 19.42 -6.79
CA ALA A 175 -6.93 18.02 -6.61
C ALA A 175 -5.46 17.69 -6.88
N GLN A 176 -4.69 18.58 -7.53
CA GLN A 176 -3.22 18.49 -7.57
C GLN A 176 -2.57 18.57 -6.18
N TRP A 177 -3.36 18.96 -5.18
CA TRP A 177 -2.97 19.09 -3.78
C TRP A 177 -4.00 18.42 -2.87
N TYR A 178 -3.77 18.45 -1.56
CA TYR A 178 -4.59 17.79 -0.54
C TYR A 178 -5.95 18.49 -0.26
N GLY A 179 -6.67 18.90 -1.32
CA GLY A 179 -7.94 19.62 -1.21
C GLY A 179 -7.78 21.05 -0.68
N GLY A 180 -6.64 21.68 -0.98
CA GLY A 180 -6.30 23.03 -0.51
C GLY A 180 -5.76 23.13 0.92
N GLN A 181 -5.65 22.02 1.66
CA GLN A 181 -5.06 21.99 3.01
C GLN A 181 -3.55 22.26 2.99
N SER A 182 -3.04 23.00 3.98
CA SER A 182 -1.60 23.22 4.14
C SER A 182 -0.89 21.98 4.68
N LEU A 183 0.22 21.58 4.07
CA LEU A 183 1.16 20.64 4.64
C LEU A 183 1.94 21.33 5.76
N VAL A 184 1.80 20.85 7.00
CA VAL A 184 2.50 21.43 8.15
C VAL A 184 3.67 20.54 8.54
N THR A 185 4.88 21.10 8.55
CA THR A 185 6.08 20.41 9.01
C THR A 185 6.47 20.86 10.41
N TYR A 186 6.66 19.91 11.31
CA TYR A 186 7.24 20.10 12.63
C TYR A 186 8.71 19.69 12.60
N ALA A 187 9.62 20.66 12.64
CA ALA A 187 11.05 20.42 12.46
C ALA A 187 11.79 19.90 13.71
N ASP A 188 11.11 19.89 14.86
CA ASP A 188 11.67 19.55 16.17
C ASP A 188 10.57 18.96 17.07
N CYS A 189 9.89 17.92 16.58
CA CYS A 189 8.75 17.34 17.27
C CYS A 189 9.17 16.34 18.37
N ASP A 190 8.26 16.08 19.31
CA ASP A 190 8.45 15.11 20.38
C ASP A 190 8.24 13.68 19.86
N LEU A 191 9.17 13.25 19.00
CA LEU A 191 9.21 11.93 18.39
C LEU A 191 10.64 11.36 18.59
N PRO A 192 10.86 10.48 19.57
CA PRO A 192 12.18 9.97 19.87
C PRO A 192 12.66 9.03 18.75
N GLY A 193 13.86 9.27 18.23
CA GLY A 193 14.55 8.36 17.33
C GLY A 193 13.96 8.23 15.93
N ASN A 194 12.97 9.06 15.55
CA ASN A 194 12.22 8.82 14.33
C ASN A 194 11.73 10.11 13.61
N ALA A 195 11.23 9.92 12.39
CA ALA A 195 10.44 10.87 11.63
C ALA A 195 9.16 10.19 11.11
N ASN A 196 8.13 10.95 10.77
CA ASN A 196 6.96 10.39 10.08
C ASN A 196 6.16 11.41 9.28
N PHE A 197 5.39 10.90 8.32
CA PHE A 197 4.21 11.55 7.75
C PHE A 197 2.94 11.01 8.40
N ASN A 198 2.02 11.92 8.75
CA ASN A 198 0.67 11.56 9.21
C ASN A 198 -0.38 12.01 8.18
N PRO A 199 -1.09 11.07 7.51
CA PRO A 199 -2.09 11.39 6.50
C PRO A 199 -3.36 12.03 7.07
N SER A 200 -3.72 11.77 8.33
CA SER A 200 -4.94 12.30 8.96
C SER A 200 -4.86 13.82 9.14
N ASP A 201 -3.72 14.32 9.60
CA ASP A 201 -3.49 15.76 9.83
C ASP A 201 -2.79 16.45 8.64
N PHE A 202 -2.32 15.67 7.66
CA PHE A 202 -1.45 16.13 6.58
C PHE A 202 -0.21 16.86 7.14
N THR A 203 0.55 16.16 7.99
CA THR A 203 1.70 16.72 8.72
C THR A 203 2.97 15.88 8.55
N LEU A 204 4.13 16.54 8.59
CA LEU A 204 5.45 15.90 8.71
C LEU A 204 6.01 16.18 10.11
N CYS A 205 6.61 15.18 10.74
CA CYS A 205 7.21 15.28 12.06
C CYS A 205 8.66 14.82 11.99
N PHE A 206 9.59 15.70 12.36
CA PHE A 206 11.00 15.37 12.47
C PHE A 206 11.44 15.41 13.92
N GLY A 207 11.77 14.23 14.44
CA GLY A 207 12.19 14.03 15.81
C GLY A 207 13.66 14.30 16.07
N SER A 208 14.12 13.79 17.21
CA SER A 208 15.51 13.86 17.65
C SER A 208 15.97 12.55 18.29
N ILE A 209 17.28 12.33 18.34
CA ILE A 209 17.84 11.16 19.02
C ILE A 209 17.92 11.46 20.52
N PRO A 210 17.21 10.71 21.39
CA PRO A 210 17.14 11.01 22.83
C PRO A 210 18.51 11.09 23.52
N GLU A 211 19.43 10.21 23.13
CA GLU A 211 20.80 10.13 23.66
C GLU A 211 21.69 11.30 23.18
N PHE A 212 21.33 11.91 22.06
CA PHE A 212 22.06 13.00 21.43
C PHE A 212 21.11 14.15 21.06
N ALA A 213 20.71 14.95 22.05
CA ALA A 213 19.72 16.03 21.89
C ALA A 213 20.01 17.05 20.76
N ASN A 214 21.24 17.13 20.26
CA ASN A 214 21.62 17.99 19.12
C ASN A 214 21.46 17.32 17.75
N VAL A 215 21.22 16.01 17.70
CA VAL A 215 21.00 15.23 16.49
C VAL A 215 19.52 15.21 16.20
N LYS A 216 19.13 15.89 15.11
CA LYS A 216 17.73 16.04 14.70
C LYS A 216 17.52 15.43 13.32
N MET A 217 16.36 14.81 13.11
CA MET A 217 16.01 14.26 11.80
C MET A 217 15.90 15.36 10.73
N ALA A 218 15.52 16.58 11.12
CA ALA A 218 15.52 17.75 10.25
C ALA A 218 16.92 18.24 9.82
N GLN A 219 18.01 17.57 10.21
CA GLN A 219 19.36 17.82 9.70
C GLN A 219 19.73 16.91 8.52
N ASP A 220 18.94 15.88 8.24
CA ASP A 220 19.18 14.93 7.15
C ASP A 220 18.16 15.14 6.01
N PRO A 221 18.58 15.73 4.86
CA PRO A 221 17.69 15.94 3.72
C PRO A 221 17.10 14.67 3.15
N SER A 222 17.78 13.51 3.27
CA SER A 222 17.23 12.26 2.76
C SER A 222 16.00 11.82 3.56
N VAL A 223 16.01 11.97 4.89
CA VAL A 223 14.85 11.74 5.77
C VAL A 223 13.71 12.70 5.41
N MET A 224 14.01 13.99 5.23
CA MET A 224 12.98 14.97 4.86
C MET A 224 12.32 14.67 3.51
N HIS A 225 13.09 14.22 2.52
CA HIS A 225 12.55 13.86 1.21
C HIS A 225 11.72 12.55 1.23
N HIS A 226 12.13 11.58 2.05
CA HIS A 226 11.39 10.33 2.26
C HIS A 226 10.01 10.61 2.87
N GLU A 227 9.96 11.37 3.98
CA GLU A 227 8.68 11.71 4.63
C GLU A 227 7.76 12.52 3.70
N LEU A 228 8.33 13.47 2.95
CA LEU A 228 7.57 14.17 1.93
C LEU A 228 7.06 13.21 0.84
N GLY A 229 7.84 12.20 0.47
CA GLY A 229 7.47 11.16 -0.47
C GLY A 229 6.19 10.41 -0.11
N HIS A 230 5.97 10.12 1.17
CA HIS A 230 4.69 9.59 1.66
C HIS A 230 3.53 10.55 1.38
N ALA A 231 3.71 11.84 1.68
CA ALA A 231 2.70 12.86 1.42
C ALA A 231 2.39 13.02 -0.07
N LEU A 232 3.41 12.99 -0.94
CA LEU A 232 3.24 13.05 -2.39
C LEU A 232 2.44 11.85 -2.92
N SER A 233 2.79 10.63 -2.48
CA SER A 233 2.08 9.40 -2.84
C SER A 233 0.60 9.47 -2.46
N GLN A 234 0.32 9.90 -1.23
CA GLN A 234 -1.04 10.09 -0.72
C GLN A 234 -1.84 11.10 -1.55
N MET A 235 -1.21 12.18 -2.00
CA MET A 235 -1.86 13.15 -2.89
C MET A 235 -2.19 12.53 -4.25
N MET A 236 -1.22 11.86 -4.90
CA MET A 236 -1.43 11.29 -6.23
C MET A 236 -2.51 10.20 -6.23
N MET A 237 -2.59 9.38 -5.18
CA MET A 237 -3.67 8.40 -5.01
C MET A 237 -5.07 9.04 -4.94
N ASN A 238 -5.16 10.31 -4.55
CA ASN A 238 -6.42 11.00 -4.32
C ASN A 238 -6.74 12.08 -5.37
N PHE A 239 -5.97 12.18 -6.45
CA PHE A 239 -6.25 13.12 -7.55
C PHE A 239 -7.68 12.96 -8.09
N ARG A 240 -8.07 11.73 -8.44
CA ARG A 240 -9.41 11.46 -8.99
C ARG A 240 -10.49 11.59 -7.92
N ASN A 241 -10.20 11.25 -6.68
CA ASN A 241 -11.16 11.34 -5.57
C ASN A 241 -11.57 12.79 -5.30
N ILE A 242 -10.59 13.67 -5.14
CA ILE A 242 -10.84 15.11 -4.91
C ILE A 242 -11.49 15.73 -6.15
N ALA A 243 -11.00 15.39 -7.36
CA ALA A 243 -11.58 15.88 -8.61
C ALA A 243 -13.03 15.43 -8.83
N GLY A 244 -13.37 14.21 -8.39
CA GLY A 244 -14.70 13.63 -8.44
C GLY A 244 -15.61 14.03 -7.27
N GLY A 245 -15.13 14.87 -6.34
CA GLY A 245 -15.90 15.30 -5.17
C GLY A 245 -16.15 14.19 -4.13
N ILE A 246 -15.31 13.15 -4.12
CA ILE A 246 -15.36 12.09 -3.11
C ILE A 246 -14.68 12.59 -1.83
N VAL A 247 -15.43 12.53 -0.72
CA VAL A 247 -14.94 12.94 0.61
C VAL A 247 -13.99 11.90 1.21
N ASP A 248 -14.25 10.62 0.94
CA ASP A 248 -13.36 9.53 1.32
C ASP A 248 -12.00 9.66 0.65
N ARG A 249 -10.95 9.26 1.36
CA ARG A 249 -9.61 9.19 0.80
C ARG A 249 -9.18 7.74 0.67
N SER A 250 -8.50 7.45 -0.43
CA SER A 250 -7.72 6.22 -0.58
C SER A 250 -6.43 6.37 0.22
N ASN A 251 -5.99 5.27 0.82
CA ASN A 251 -4.69 5.16 1.48
C ASN A 251 -3.91 4.06 0.77
N ILE A 252 -2.59 4.17 0.78
CA ILE A 252 -1.77 3.10 0.21
C ILE A 252 -1.70 1.90 1.14
N SER A 253 -1.51 2.11 2.44
CA SER A 253 -1.46 1.04 3.45
C SER A 253 -2.61 1.16 4.44
N TYR A 254 -3.06 0.02 4.95
CA TYR A 254 -4.18 -0.08 5.89
C TYR A 254 -3.83 -0.85 7.16
N THR A 255 -2.70 -1.54 7.22
CA THR A 255 -2.30 -2.37 8.36
C THR A 255 -0.90 -2.01 8.86
N PHE A 256 -0.36 -2.77 9.83
CA PHE A 256 1.04 -2.59 10.25
C PHE A 256 2.01 -3.09 9.17
N TYR A 257 1.71 -4.25 8.59
CA TYR A 257 2.37 -4.76 7.40
C TYR A 257 1.34 -5.16 6.35
N ASP A 258 1.43 -4.54 5.19
CA ASP A 258 0.86 -5.00 3.92
C ASP A 258 1.85 -4.68 2.79
N GLU A 259 1.69 -5.34 1.64
CA GLU A 259 2.61 -5.11 0.50
C GLU A 259 2.54 -3.68 -0.03
N ALA A 260 1.39 -3.02 0.11
CA ALA A 260 1.24 -1.63 -0.30
C ALA A 260 2.07 -0.67 0.56
N GLY A 261 2.11 -0.88 1.88
CA GLY A 261 3.00 -0.18 2.81
C GLY A 261 4.46 -0.42 2.46
N ALA A 262 4.84 -1.67 2.17
CA ALA A 262 6.20 -1.98 1.71
C ALA A 262 6.57 -1.20 0.43
N ILE A 263 5.69 -1.21 -0.57
CA ILE A 263 5.88 -0.43 -1.80
C ILE A 263 6.00 1.06 -1.48
N GLN A 264 5.18 1.58 -0.55
CA GLN A 264 5.24 2.98 -0.14
C GLN A 264 6.60 3.35 0.43
N GLU A 265 7.14 2.56 1.35
CA GLU A 265 8.47 2.77 1.94
C GLU A 265 9.56 2.78 0.86
N GLY A 266 9.49 1.83 -0.08
CA GLY A 266 10.43 1.76 -1.20
C GLY A 266 10.33 2.96 -2.15
N VAL A 267 9.11 3.43 -2.42
CA VAL A 267 8.90 4.63 -3.24
C VAL A 267 9.33 5.90 -2.50
N ALA A 268 9.15 5.98 -1.17
CA ALA A 268 9.66 7.04 -0.31
C ALA A 268 11.19 7.12 -0.32
N ASP A 269 11.87 5.98 -0.22
CA ASP A 269 13.32 5.87 -0.39
C ASP A 269 13.76 6.31 -1.79
N TYR A 270 13.01 5.92 -2.84
CA TYR A 270 13.27 6.38 -4.20
C TYR A 270 13.06 7.90 -4.38
N TYR A 271 12.11 8.53 -3.69
CA TYR A 271 11.95 9.98 -3.72
C TYR A 271 13.16 10.72 -3.16
N ALA A 272 13.75 10.19 -2.07
CA ALA A 272 15.02 10.70 -1.57
C ALA A 272 16.15 10.56 -2.62
N TYR A 273 16.27 9.39 -3.27
CA TYR A 273 17.20 9.16 -4.37
C TYR A 273 16.97 10.12 -5.54
N ALA A 274 15.72 10.32 -5.97
CA ALA A 274 15.38 11.19 -7.09
C ALA A 274 15.84 12.64 -6.87
N MET A 275 15.91 13.09 -5.62
CA MET A 275 16.33 14.45 -5.26
C MET A 275 17.84 14.62 -5.12
N ASN A 276 18.58 13.61 -4.66
CA ASN A 276 20.00 13.74 -4.32
C ASN A 276 20.94 12.77 -5.07
N GLY A 277 20.41 11.74 -5.73
CA GLY A 277 21.16 10.72 -6.48
C GLY A 277 22.00 9.77 -5.62
N ARG A 278 21.74 9.69 -4.31
CA ARG A 278 22.60 8.97 -3.35
C ARG A 278 22.20 7.52 -3.18
N SER A 279 23.18 6.64 -3.07
CA SER A 279 22.98 5.19 -2.91
C SER A 279 22.50 4.76 -1.52
N ARG A 280 22.30 5.68 -0.59
CA ARG A 280 21.89 5.41 0.80
C ARG A 280 20.88 6.44 1.27
N PHE A 281 20.06 6.02 2.22
CA PHE A 281 19.06 6.79 2.92
C PHE A 281 19.37 6.85 4.43
N GLY A 282 19.26 8.05 5.02
CA GLY A 282 19.23 8.24 6.47
C GLY A 282 20.57 8.11 7.20
N GLU A 283 21.72 8.33 6.54
CA GLU A 283 23.05 8.08 7.13
C GLU A 283 23.29 8.83 8.44
N TRP A 284 22.74 10.02 8.60
CA TRP A 284 23.00 10.83 9.78
C TRP A 284 22.13 10.42 10.97
N GLY A 285 20.81 10.58 10.88
CA GLY A 285 19.93 10.30 12.02
C GLY A 285 19.70 8.79 12.21
N LEU A 286 19.43 8.08 11.11
CA LEU A 286 18.88 6.73 11.15
C LEU A 286 19.97 5.65 11.13
N ILE A 287 21.07 5.81 10.40
CA ILE A 287 22.16 4.80 10.41
C ILE A 287 23.11 5.04 11.57
N ARG A 288 23.72 6.23 11.63
CA ARG A 288 24.79 6.51 12.61
C ARG A 288 24.32 6.38 14.06
N PHE A 289 23.03 6.61 14.33
CA PHE A 289 22.48 6.57 15.70
C PHE A 289 21.26 5.65 15.88
N GLY A 290 20.69 5.04 14.83
CA GLY A 290 19.40 4.33 14.93
C GLY A 290 19.26 2.98 14.22
N ASN A 291 20.29 2.46 13.55
CA ASN A 291 20.23 1.24 12.72
C ASN A 291 19.02 1.13 11.76
N ALA A 292 18.47 2.25 11.29
CA ALA A 292 17.22 2.27 10.51
C ALA A 292 17.37 2.79 9.06
N GLY A 293 18.56 3.24 8.65
CA GLY A 293 18.78 3.64 7.26
C GLY A 293 19.09 2.46 6.34
N ARG A 294 18.95 2.68 5.03
CA ARG A 294 18.92 1.60 4.03
C ARG A 294 19.68 2.00 2.75
N PRO A 295 20.21 1.01 2.01
CA PRO A 295 20.73 1.24 0.67
C PRO A 295 19.60 1.44 -0.35
N ASN A 296 19.88 2.26 -1.37
CA ASN A 296 19.06 2.47 -2.56
C ASN A 296 19.70 1.88 -3.82
N ASP A 297 20.87 1.26 -3.68
CA ASP A 297 21.66 0.70 -4.77
C ASP A 297 22.28 -0.62 -4.35
N GLU A 298 22.17 -1.65 -5.18
CA GLU A 298 22.62 -3.00 -4.79
C GLU A 298 24.14 -3.10 -4.65
N ASN A 299 24.91 -2.19 -5.25
CA ASN A 299 26.36 -2.18 -5.08
C ASN A 299 26.80 -1.46 -3.81
N ASP A 300 25.85 -1.02 -2.98
CA ASP A 300 26.16 -0.39 -1.72
C ASP A 300 26.74 -1.39 -0.71
N SER A 301 27.79 -0.99 0.01
CA SER A 301 28.47 -1.86 0.98
C SER A 301 27.66 -2.21 2.22
N MET A 302 26.46 -1.65 2.40
CA MET A 302 25.53 -2.08 3.45
C MET A 302 24.94 -3.46 3.17
N HIS A 303 24.95 -3.91 1.90
CA HIS A 303 24.44 -5.22 1.60
C HIS A 303 25.33 -6.36 2.09
N ALA A 304 24.69 -7.48 2.42
CA ALA A 304 25.39 -8.74 2.62
C ALA A 304 26.15 -9.15 1.34
N PRO A 305 27.28 -9.89 1.47
CA PRO A 305 27.99 -10.43 0.31
C PRO A 305 27.06 -11.25 -0.61
N GLY A 306 27.21 -11.08 -1.91
CA GLY A 306 26.40 -11.78 -2.92
C GLY A 306 25.16 -11.01 -3.38
N ILE A 307 24.95 -9.78 -2.90
CA ILE A 307 24.00 -8.83 -3.47
C ILE A 307 24.75 -7.82 -4.34
N SER A 308 24.30 -7.61 -5.57
CA SER A 308 24.89 -6.64 -6.49
C SER A 308 23.92 -6.28 -7.63
N ARG A 309 24.36 -5.39 -8.53
CA ARG A 309 23.63 -5.08 -9.76
C ARG A 309 23.63 -6.21 -10.80
N ASN A 310 24.37 -7.30 -10.58
CA ASN A 310 24.32 -8.46 -11.45
C ASN A 310 22.91 -9.06 -11.40
N VAL A 311 22.38 -9.44 -12.57
CA VAL A 311 21.01 -9.95 -12.70
C VAL A 311 20.74 -11.15 -11.78
N GLU A 312 21.74 -11.99 -11.49
CA GLU A 312 21.66 -13.15 -10.59
C GLU A 312 21.70 -12.84 -9.09
N GLU A 313 22.11 -11.62 -8.72
CA GLU A 313 22.45 -11.21 -7.35
C GLU A 313 21.56 -10.07 -6.85
N ARG A 314 20.44 -9.76 -7.54
CA ARG A 314 19.52 -8.69 -7.13
C ARG A 314 18.64 -9.09 -5.95
N LEU A 315 18.21 -8.08 -5.18
CA LEU A 315 17.17 -8.19 -4.15
C LEU A 315 15.82 -8.51 -4.80
N ARG A 316 15.50 -9.79 -4.92
CA ARG A 316 14.31 -10.26 -5.64
C ARG A 316 13.14 -10.60 -4.72
N TYR A 317 11.95 -10.25 -5.18
CA TYR A 317 10.70 -10.74 -4.63
C TYR A 317 10.53 -12.24 -4.92
N PRO A 318 10.02 -13.04 -3.96
CA PRO A 318 9.70 -12.70 -2.57
C PRO A 318 10.83 -12.97 -1.56
N ASP A 319 11.98 -13.48 -2.01
CA ASP A 319 13.06 -13.98 -1.15
C ASP A 319 13.54 -12.92 -0.14
N TYR A 320 13.54 -11.65 -0.53
CA TYR A 320 14.06 -10.52 0.24
C TYR A 320 13.00 -9.72 1.02
N LEU A 321 11.76 -10.22 1.15
CA LEU A 321 10.70 -9.51 1.89
C LEU A 321 11.02 -9.27 3.37
N SER A 322 11.92 -10.06 3.96
CA SER A 322 12.31 -9.95 5.37
C SER A 322 13.78 -9.57 5.55
N TYR A 323 14.42 -9.03 4.50
CA TYR A 323 15.85 -8.76 4.48
C TYR A 323 16.17 -7.38 5.08
N ASP A 324 16.82 -7.37 6.23
CA ASP A 324 17.44 -6.17 6.79
C ASP A 324 18.91 -6.07 6.34
N SER A 325 19.29 -4.95 5.72
CA SER A 325 20.68 -4.71 5.34
C SER A 325 21.62 -4.51 6.53
N THR A 326 21.11 -4.11 7.69
CA THR A 326 21.89 -3.87 8.91
C THR A 326 22.05 -5.13 9.75
N ASP A 327 21.09 -6.05 9.69
CA ASP A 327 21.17 -7.40 10.23
C ASP A 327 20.64 -8.45 9.22
N PRO A 328 21.47 -8.86 8.24
CA PRO A 328 21.07 -9.84 7.22
C PRO A 328 20.72 -11.23 7.74
N THR A 329 20.97 -11.51 9.02
CA THR A 329 20.68 -12.81 9.64
C THR A 329 19.31 -12.87 10.29
N ALA A 330 18.73 -11.71 10.63
CA ALA A 330 17.40 -11.62 11.17
C ALA A 330 16.33 -11.82 10.08
N THR A 331 15.20 -12.43 10.48
CA THR A 331 14.02 -12.57 9.62
C THR A 331 12.90 -11.74 10.23
N ILE A 332 12.70 -10.53 9.72
CA ILE A 332 11.75 -9.56 10.29
C ILE A 332 10.69 -9.20 9.24
N GLU A 333 9.41 -9.31 9.62
CA GLU A 333 8.29 -8.80 8.82
C GLU A 333 8.13 -7.31 9.09
N ASP A 334 8.60 -6.48 8.15
CA ASP A 334 8.56 -5.03 8.25
C ASP A 334 8.53 -4.39 6.86
N VAL A 335 7.71 -3.35 6.72
CA VAL A 335 7.47 -2.66 5.45
C VAL A 335 8.71 -1.96 4.91
N HIS A 336 9.58 -1.44 5.77
CA HIS A 336 10.80 -0.75 5.40
C HIS A 336 11.81 -1.70 4.76
N TYR A 337 11.88 -2.95 5.25
CA TYR A 337 12.77 -3.97 4.70
C TYR A 337 12.24 -4.50 3.37
N ALA A 338 10.97 -4.90 3.33
CA ALA A 338 10.32 -5.35 2.11
C ALA A 338 10.37 -4.26 1.01
N GLY A 339 10.23 -2.99 1.38
CA GLY A 339 10.22 -1.85 0.46
C GLY A 339 11.51 -1.65 -0.33
N GLN A 340 12.64 -2.19 0.14
CA GLN A 340 13.90 -2.14 -0.61
C GLN A 340 13.75 -2.74 -2.02
N ILE A 341 12.88 -3.73 -2.23
CA ILE A 341 12.64 -4.30 -3.57
C ILE A 341 12.13 -3.23 -4.54
N ALA A 342 11.17 -2.40 -4.11
CA ALA A 342 10.63 -1.33 -4.94
C ALA A 342 11.64 -0.19 -5.16
N SER A 343 12.37 0.24 -4.12
CA SER A 343 13.36 1.33 -4.25
C SER A 343 14.49 0.96 -5.20
N HIS A 344 14.98 -0.28 -5.13
CA HIS A 344 16.03 -0.79 -6.00
C HIS A 344 15.56 -0.95 -7.44
N PHE A 345 14.35 -1.50 -7.66
CA PHE A 345 13.78 -1.56 -9.01
C PHE A 345 13.67 -0.17 -9.64
N LEU A 346 13.14 0.83 -8.92
CA LEU A 346 12.97 2.18 -9.45
C LEU A 346 14.32 2.87 -9.74
N THR A 347 15.32 2.61 -8.89
CA THR A 347 16.69 3.09 -9.09
C THR A 347 17.33 2.45 -10.33
N ALA A 348 17.19 1.14 -10.50
CA ALA A 348 17.72 0.44 -11.68
C ALA A 348 16.97 0.83 -12.96
N PHE A 349 15.65 0.99 -12.90
CA PHE A 349 14.85 1.48 -14.02
C PHE A 349 15.24 2.91 -14.42
N THR A 350 15.52 3.78 -13.44
CA THR A 350 16.06 5.12 -13.71
C THR A 350 17.38 5.03 -14.48
N ARG A 351 18.30 4.16 -14.08
CA ARG A 351 19.57 3.94 -14.79
C ARG A 351 19.34 3.39 -16.20
N ASP A 352 18.42 2.43 -16.36
CA ASP A 352 18.08 1.89 -17.69
C ASP A 352 17.51 2.98 -18.61
N LEU A 353 16.70 3.91 -18.09
CA LEU A 353 16.25 5.08 -18.87
C LEU A 353 17.41 6.00 -19.28
N GLN A 354 18.40 6.21 -18.41
CA GLN A 354 19.57 7.00 -18.78
C GLN A 354 20.35 6.36 -19.94
N GLU A 355 20.43 5.03 -19.96
CA GLU A 355 21.15 4.26 -20.97
C GLU A 355 20.31 4.08 -22.25
N SER A 356 19.13 3.48 -22.14
CA SER A 356 18.22 3.14 -23.24
C SER A 356 17.59 4.37 -23.91
N CYS A 357 17.33 5.44 -23.15
CA CYS A 357 16.72 6.67 -23.68
C CYS A 357 17.68 7.86 -23.75
N ALA A 358 18.97 7.69 -23.41
CA ALA A 358 19.95 8.78 -23.34
C ALA A 358 19.48 9.97 -22.48
N MET A 359 18.74 9.70 -21.40
CA MET A 359 18.22 10.73 -20.50
C MET A 359 19.30 11.19 -19.50
N SER A 360 19.31 12.49 -19.18
CA SER A 360 19.99 12.96 -17.96
C SER A 360 19.32 12.39 -16.71
N PHE A 361 20.02 12.38 -15.58
CA PHE A 361 19.48 11.91 -14.30
C PHE A 361 18.15 12.58 -13.94
N THR A 362 18.05 13.90 -14.11
CA THR A 362 16.82 14.66 -13.85
C THR A 362 15.68 14.24 -14.79
N GLN A 363 15.95 14.07 -16.08
CA GLN A 363 14.92 13.61 -17.05
C GLN A 363 14.45 12.19 -16.74
N ALA A 364 15.37 11.27 -16.41
CA ALA A 364 15.04 9.91 -16.06
C ALA A 364 14.20 9.85 -14.79
N THR A 365 14.62 10.55 -13.73
CA THR A 365 13.86 10.61 -12.47
C THR A 365 12.49 11.28 -12.67
N ASP A 366 12.40 12.40 -13.38
CA ASP A 366 11.11 13.05 -13.70
C ASP A 366 10.18 12.13 -14.52
N THR A 367 10.74 11.26 -15.36
CA THR A 367 9.98 10.25 -16.10
C THR A 367 9.44 9.17 -15.17
N VAL A 368 10.24 8.63 -14.26
CA VAL A 368 9.75 7.66 -13.26
C VAL A 368 8.69 8.29 -12.37
N LEU A 369 8.89 9.55 -11.95
CA LEU A 369 7.90 10.29 -11.17
C LEU A 369 6.57 10.44 -11.92
N TYR A 370 6.59 10.69 -13.22
CA TYR A 370 5.40 10.72 -14.06
C TYR A 370 4.70 9.35 -14.11
N LEU A 371 5.46 8.26 -14.28
CA LEU A 371 4.89 6.90 -14.25
C LEU A 371 4.24 6.59 -12.90
N LEU A 372 4.87 6.98 -11.79
CA LEU A 372 4.32 6.85 -10.45
C LEU A 372 3.03 7.68 -10.29
N THR A 373 2.99 8.89 -10.84
CA THR A 373 1.80 9.76 -10.79
C THR A 373 0.60 9.11 -11.48
N GLU A 374 0.77 8.56 -12.68
CA GLU A 374 -0.29 7.81 -13.37
C GLU A 374 -0.68 6.53 -12.61
N THR A 375 0.32 5.77 -12.14
CA THR A 375 0.12 4.53 -11.39
C THR A 375 -0.71 4.75 -10.13
N TYR A 376 -0.36 5.73 -9.31
CA TYR A 376 -1.10 6.05 -8.08
C TYR A 376 -2.48 6.62 -8.37
N ALA A 377 -2.62 7.49 -9.37
CA ALA A 377 -3.90 8.09 -9.72
C ALA A 377 -4.92 7.03 -10.20
N GLU A 378 -4.47 5.98 -10.91
CA GLU A 378 -5.34 4.86 -11.29
C GLU A 378 -5.65 3.98 -10.08
N LEU A 379 -4.64 3.50 -9.34
CA LEU A 379 -4.83 2.57 -8.23
C LEU A 379 -5.71 3.15 -7.10
N GLY A 380 -5.55 4.44 -6.80
CA GLY A 380 -6.27 5.13 -5.73
C GLY A 380 -7.67 5.63 -6.11
N ASP A 381 -8.16 5.35 -7.32
CA ASP A 381 -9.42 5.90 -7.84
C ASP A 381 -10.66 5.27 -7.21
N LEU A 382 -11.30 6.00 -6.29
CA LEU A 382 -12.57 5.64 -5.66
C LEU A 382 -13.79 6.07 -6.48
N THR A 383 -13.60 6.86 -7.54
CA THR A 383 -14.66 7.14 -8.54
C THR A 383 -14.94 5.91 -9.41
N SER A 384 -14.03 4.94 -9.37
CA SER A 384 -14.06 3.70 -10.13
C SER A 384 -13.99 3.91 -11.64
N SER A 385 -13.52 5.06 -12.13
CA SER A 385 -13.56 5.36 -13.58
C SER A 385 -12.24 5.12 -14.31
N ALA A 386 -11.12 5.07 -13.57
CA ALA A 386 -9.72 4.97 -14.01
C ALA A 386 -9.24 6.12 -14.91
N SER A 387 -10.10 6.70 -15.75
CA SER A 387 -9.84 7.82 -16.65
C SER A 387 -11.11 8.61 -16.94
N ASP A 388 -10.97 9.86 -17.39
CA ASP A 388 -12.09 10.69 -17.89
C ASP A 388 -12.46 10.36 -19.35
N HIS A 389 -11.75 9.42 -19.98
CA HIS A 389 -11.87 9.12 -21.41
C HIS A 389 -12.14 7.65 -21.75
N SER A 390 -12.25 6.78 -20.74
CA SER A 390 -12.35 5.32 -20.89
C SER A 390 -13.20 4.93 -22.11
N ALA A 391 -12.54 4.53 -23.21
CA ALA A 391 -13.19 4.40 -24.50
C ALA A 391 -14.16 3.20 -24.50
N GLY A 392 -15.43 3.44 -24.83
CA GLY A 392 -16.43 2.39 -25.04
C GLY A 392 -17.29 2.05 -23.83
N VAL A 393 -16.99 2.60 -22.66
CA VAL A 393 -17.88 2.59 -21.49
C VAL A 393 -18.48 3.98 -21.39
N GLY A 394 -19.82 4.10 -21.32
CA GLY A 394 -20.40 5.37 -20.90
C GLY A 394 -19.72 5.78 -19.59
N LEU A 395 -19.54 7.09 -19.34
CA LEU A 395 -19.01 7.63 -18.07
C LEU A 395 -19.78 7.16 -16.81
N SER A 396 -20.74 6.24 -16.95
CA SER A 396 -21.59 5.63 -15.94
C SER A 396 -21.10 4.29 -15.40
N GLU A 397 -20.17 3.58 -16.04
CA GLU A 397 -19.79 2.22 -15.60
C GLU A 397 -18.37 2.14 -15.01
N PRO A 398 -18.19 1.40 -13.91
CA PRO A 398 -16.93 1.36 -13.17
C PRO A 398 -15.89 0.40 -13.77
N THR A 399 -14.64 0.86 -13.90
CA THR A 399 -13.47 0.20 -14.54
C THR A 399 -12.37 -0.27 -13.60
N ILE A 400 -12.38 0.22 -12.36
CA ILE A 400 -11.47 -0.17 -11.29
C ILE A 400 -12.15 -0.03 -9.94
N ASN A 401 -11.66 -0.76 -8.92
CA ASN A 401 -12.18 -0.71 -7.55
C ASN A 401 -13.70 -0.94 -7.49
N HIS A 402 -14.20 -1.84 -8.33
CA HIS A 402 -15.58 -2.31 -8.42
C HIS A 402 -16.65 -1.26 -8.73
N ARG A 403 -16.97 -0.32 -7.81
CA ARG A 403 -17.98 0.75 -8.00
C ARG A 403 -17.92 1.81 -6.91
N SER A 404 -18.40 3.01 -7.22
CA SER A 404 -18.31 4.17 -6.33
C SER A 404 -19.53 4.41 -5.41
N ASP A 405 -20.54 3.53 -5.48
CA ASP A 405 -21.74 3.58 -4.66
C ASP A 405 -21.47 3.34 -3.17
N LEU A 406 -22.39 3.78 -2.32
CA LEU A 406 -22.37 3.48 -0.89
C LEU A 406 -22.94 2.09 -0.63
N ASP A 407 -22.36 1.39 0.33
CA ASP A 407 -22.91 0.18 0.90
C ASP A 407 -23.99 0.49 1.97
N ALA A 408 -24.53 -0.56 2.59
CA ALA A 408 -25.55 -0.44 3.64
C ALA A 408 -25.07 0.30 4.91
N SER A 409 -23.76 0.45 5.10
CA SER A 409 -23.17 1.19 6.23
C SER A 409 -22.77 2.62 5.88
N GLY A 410 -23.03 3.07 4.65
CA GLY A 410 -22.68 4.40 4.17
C GLY A 410 -21.20 4.56 3.79
N ILE A 411 -20.47 3.48 3.55
CA ILE A 411 -19.08 3.49 3.09
C ILE A 411 -19.06 3.18 1.59
N LYS A 412 -18.19 3.87 0.82
CA LYS A 412 -18.02 3.55 -0.60
C LYS A 412 -17.50 2.14 -0.81
N ILE A 413 -18.15 1.38 -1.70
CA ILE A 413 -17.74 0.02 -2.08
C ILE A 413 -16.32 0.04 -2.63
N SER A 414 -15.96 1.03 -3.44
CA SER A 414 -14.61 1.18 -3.98
C SER A 414 -13.53 1.33 -2.91
N LYS A 415 -13.85 1.97 -1.79
CA LYS A 415 -12.93 2.10 -0.65
C LYS A 415 -12.73 0.77 0.04
N GLU A 416 -13.79 -0.01 0.22
CA GLU A 416 -13.71 -1.36 0.75
C GLU A 416 -12.93 -2.28 -0.18
N TRP A 417 -13.16 -2.18 -1.50
CA TRP A 417 -12.42 -2.95 -2.50
C TRP A 417 -10.93 -2.70 -2.41
N LEU A 418 -10.53 -1.43 -2.42
CA LEU A 418 -9.13 -1.04 -2.31
C LEU A 418 -8.50 -1.40 -0.97
N MET A 419 -9.27 -1.39 0.12
CA MET A 419 -8.75 -1.71 1.45
C MET A 419 -8.50 -3.21 1.64
N LYS A 420 -9.41 -4.08 1.18
CA LYS A 420 -9.36 -5.51 1.52
C LYS A 420 -9.63 -6.50 0.37
N VAL A 421 -10.49 -6.19 -0.60
CA VAL A 421 -10.89 -7.19 -1.61
C VAL A 421 -9.89 -7.27 -2.77
N THR A 422 -9.37 -6.14 -3.22
CA THR A 422 -8.31 -6.00 -4.24
C THR A 422 -7.29 -4.93 -3.83
N PRO A 423 -6.66 -5.05 -2.64
CA PRO A 423 -5.62 -4.14 -2.21
C PRO A 423 -4.45 -4.03 -3.19
N ILE A 424 -3.75 -2.91 -3.08
CA ILE A 424 -2.49 -2.70 -3.79
C ILE A 424 -1.48 -3.73 -3.29
N ASN A 425 -0.79 -4.39 -4.20
CA ASN A 425 0.21 -5.40 -3.90
C ASN A 425 1.32 -5.34 -4.97
N TYR A 426 2.41 -6.11 -4.81
CA TYR A 426 3.54 -6.02 -5.74
C TYR A 426 3.11 -6.31 -7.19
N ARG A 427 2.14 -7.22 -7.40
CA ARG A 427 1.61 -7.49 -8.73
C ARG A 427 0.86 -6.29 -9.31
N SER A 428 -0.16 -5.79 -8.61
CA SER A 428 -1.04 -4.74 -9.15
C SER A 428 -0.28 -3.44 -9.36
N PHE A 429 0.62 -3.07 -8.44
CA PHE A 429 1.46 -1.89 -8.58
C PHE A 429 2.37 -1.97 -9.81
N PHE A 430 3.16 -3.05 -9.94
CA PHE A 430 4.09 -3.16 -11.06
C PHE A 430 3.41 -3.46 -12.41
N GLN A 431 2.22 -4.06 -12.42
CA GLN A 431 1.39 -4.16 -13.63
C GLN A 431 0.94 -2.78 -14.11
N LYS A 432 0.44 -1.91 -13.21
CA LYS A 432 0.01 -0.54 -13.58
C LYS A 432 1.21 0.34 -13.93
N PHE A 433 2.32 0.23 -13.20
CA PHE A 433 3.57 0.90 -13.58
C PHE A 433 4.02 0.48 -14.99
N ALA A 434 3.99 -0.83 -15.29
CA ALA A 434 4.39 -1.35 -16.59
C ALA A 434 3.44 -0.94 -17.71
N LYS A 435 2.12 -0.92 -17.46
CA LYS A 435 1.09 -0.37 -18.37
C LYS A 435 1.47 1.04 -18.79
N TYR A 436 1.71 1.93 -17.83
CA TYR A 436 2.06 3.30 -18.14
C TYR A 436 3.45 3.45 -18.76
N ALA A 437 4.45 2.66 -18.34
CA ALA A 437 5.76 2.64 -18.97
C ALA A 437 5.66 2.26 -20.46
N TYR A 438 4.87 1.23 -20.79
CA TYR A 438 4.59 0.85 -22.18
C TYR A 438 3.89 1.98 -22.96
N GLN A 439 2.81 2.53 -22.41
CA GLN A 439 2.02 3.58 -23.06
C GLN A 439 2.81 4.88 -23.29
N ILE A 440 3.67 5.24 -22.34
CA ILE A 440 4.40 6.52 -22.32
C ILE A 440 5.76 6.41 -23.01
N LEU A 441 6.45 5.28 -22.95
CA LEU A 441 7.83 5.17 -23.43
C LEU A 441 8.01 4.28 -24.67
N ASN A 442 7.10 3.34 -24.92
CA ASN A 442 7.26 2.35 -25.99
C ASN A 442 6.28 2.56 -27.16
N LYS A 443 5.02 2.92 -26.89
CA LYS A 443 3.97 3.00 -27.90
C LYS A 443 4.30 4.08 -28.94
N ASN A 444 4.20 3.75 -30.24
CA ASN A 444 4.67 4.57 -31.38
C ASN A 444 4.22 6.04 -31.43
N PHE A 445 3.20 6.43 -30.67
CA PHE A 445 2.75 7.81 -30.59
C PHE A 445 3.44 8.61 -29.48
N SER A 446 4.07 7.96 -28.49
CA SER A 446 4.72 8.58 -27.35
C SER A 446 6.25 8.44 -27.44
N THR A 447 6.92 9.30 -28.22
CA THR A 447 8.39 9.29 -28.35
C THR A 447 9.12 9.92 -27.14
N ARG A 448 8.57 9.74 -25.93
CA ARG A 448 9.07 10.40 -24.70
C ARG A 448 10.40 9.83 -24.21
N CYS A 449 10.91 8.78 -24.85
CA CYS A 449 12.26 8.26 -24.71
C CYS A 449 13.24 9.01 -25.65
N ASN A 450 13.32 10.34 -25.51
CA ASN A 450 14.15 11.27 -26.32
C ASN A 450 14.09 11.03 -27.85
N GLY A 451 12.88 10.81 -28.38
CA GLY A 451 12.68 10.58 -29.82
C GLY A 451 12.82 9.12 -30.26
N THR A 452 13.08 8.19 -29.34
CA THR A 452 13.10 6.75 -29.57
C THR A 452 11.99 6.04 -28.80
N ASN A 453 11.90 4.71 -28.93
CA ASN A 453 11.00 3.86 -28.14
C ASN A 453 11.84 3.05 -27.14
N TYR A 454 11.42 3.05 -25.88
CA TYR A 454 12.01 2.20 -24.85
C TYR A 454 11.70 0.72 -25.13
N PRO A 455 12.67 -0.21 -25.20
CA PRO A 455 12.41 -1.61 -25.52
C PRO A 455 11.55 -2.31 -24.46
N LEU A 456 10.43 -2.91 -24.86
CA LEU A 456 9.55 -3.59 -23.91
C LEU A 456 10.22 -4.80 -23.24
N ASP A 457 11.03 -5.55 -23.98
CA ASP A 457 11.81 -6.67 -23.43
C ASP A 457 12.77 -6.21 -22.31
N ASN A 458 13.28 -4.98 -22.36
CA ASN A 458 14.12 -4.45 -21.29
C ASN A 458 13.29 -4.24 -20.01
N LEU A 459 12.07 -3.70 -20.13
CA LEU A 459 11.16 -3.55 -18.98
C LEU A 459 10.84 -4.91 -18.35
N GLU A 460 10.43 -5.88 -19.17
CA GLU A 460 10.01 -7.19 -18.71
C GLU A 460 11.17 -7.95 -18.05
N LYS A 461 12.37 -7.93 -18.65
CA LYS A 461 13.57 -8.57 -18.06
C LYS A 461 14.02 -7.87 -16.78
N LEU A 462 13.89 -6.55 -16.70
CA LEU A 462 14.21 -5.83 -15.47
C LEU A 462 13.23 -6.21 -14.36
N LEU A 463 11.92 -6.17 -14.62
CA LEU A 463 10.90 -6.64 -13.67
C LEU A 463 11.16 -8.07 -13.22
N ASP A 464 11.44 -8.98 -14.16
CA ASP A 464 11.76 -10.38 -13.84
C ASP A 464 13.02 -10.50 -12.98
N SER A 465 14.05 -9.69 -13.23
CA SER A 465 15.29 -9.71 -12.41
C SER A 465 15.07 -9.37 -10.94
N TYR A 466 14.00 -8.65 -10.62
CA TYR A 466 13.56 -8.36 -9.25
C TYR A 466 12.42 -9.28 -8.79
N GLY A 467 12.03 -10.28 -9.56
CA GLY A 467 10.90 -11.15 -9.24
C GLY A 467 9.54 -10.48 -9.39
N LEU A 468 9.44 -9.30 -10.02
CA LEU A 468 8.24 -8.46 -10.11
C LEU A 468 7.39 -8.66 -11.38
N LEU A 469 7.79 -9.52 -12.32
CA LEU A 469 6.99 -9.88 -13.51
C LEU A 469 5.86 -10.88 -13.16
N LEU A 470 5.00 -10.47 -12.23
CA LEU A 470 3.96 -11.27 -11.57
C LEU A 470 2.61 -11.26 -12.32
N PHE A 471 2.54 -10.62 -13.49
CA PHE A 471 1.35 -10.48 -14.31
C PHE A 471 1.58 -11.07 -15.70
N LYS A 472 0.50 -11.45 -16.40
CA LYS A 472 0.55 -12.02 -17.75
C LYS A 472 0.17 -11.00 -18.84
N THR A 473 -0.55 -9.96 -18.48
CA THR A 473 -1.00 -8.90 -19.38
C THR A 473 -0.76 -7.52 -18.76
N TYR A 474 -0.69 -6.50 -19.59
CA TYR A 474 -0.60 -5.11 -19.15
C TYR A 474 -1.97 -4.54 -18.72
N ASN A 475 -3.03 -5.34 -18.86
CA ASN A 475 -4.41 -5.02 -18.46
C ASN A 475 -4.86 -3.63 -18.95
N GLU A 476 -4.69 -3.40 -20.26
CA GLU A 476 -5.07 -2.13 -20.91
C GLU A 476 -6.58 -2.02 -21.16
N ASN A 477 -7.29 -3.15 -21.16
CA ASN A 477 -8.74 -3.26 -21.38
C ASN A 477 -9.56 -3.23 -20.08
N GLY A 478 -8.90 -3.26 -18.92
CA GLY A 478 -9.52 -3.02 -17.61
C GLY A 478 -10.47 -4.12 -17.15
N ASN A 479 -10.99 -3.95 -15.93
CA ASN A 479 -11.67 -5.01 -15.18
C ASN A 479 -13.18 -4.75 -14.97
N ASN A 480 -13.80 -3.83 -15.74
CA ASN A 480 -15.22 -3.52 -15.58
C ASN A 480 -16.12 -4.70 -15.97
N TYR A 481 -17.30 -4.81 -15.36
CA TYR A 481 -18.19 -5.94 -15.64
C TYR A 481 -18.73 -5.96 -17.10
N THR A 482 -18.92 -4.79 -17.73
CA THR A 482 -19.66 -4.67 -19.01
C THR A 482 -18.78 -4.93 -20.23
N ASN A 483 -17.61 -4.30 -20.24
CA ASN A 483 -16.64 -4.25 -21.33
C ASN A 483 -15.24 -4.67 -20.88
N GLY A 484 -15.03 -5.02 -19.61
CA GLY A 484 -13.74 -5.57 -19.18
C GLY A 484 -13.41 -6.81 -20.00
N ASN A 485 -12.12 -7.02 -20.23
CA ASN A 485 -11.60 -8.04 -21.14
C ASN A 485 -12.01 -7.85 -22.63
N SER A 486 -12.71 -6.77 -23.00
CA SER A 486 -13.02 -6.44 -24.40
C SER A 486 -11.91 -5.64 -25.06
N GLY A 487 -11.55 -5.98 -26.30
CA GLY A 487 -10.50 -5.29 -27.06
C GLY A 487 -9.18 -6.04 -27.12
N THR A 488 -8.09 -5.34 -27.43
CA THR A 488 -6.74 -5.93 -27.49
C THR A 488 -6.04 -5.71 -26.16
N ASN A 489 -5.54 -6.78 -25.55
CA ASN A 489 -4.72 -6.70 -24.34
C ASN A 489 -3.28 -7.10 -24.67
N LYS A 490 -2.31 -6.26 -24.27
CA LYS A 490 -0.90 -6.55 -24.49
C LYS A 490 -0.46 -7.66 -23.52
N THR A 491 0.03 -8.76 -24.06
CA THR A 491 0.58 -9.89 -23.28
C THR A 491 2.07 -9.69 -23.02
N VAL A 492 2.52 -10.19 -21.87
CA VAL A 492 3.94 -10.30 -21.49
C VAL A 492 4.59 -11.40 -22.31
N THR A 493 5.83 -11.19 -22.74
CA THR A 493 6.61 -12.24 -23.41
C THR A 493 7.00 -13.31 -22.40
N ALA A 494 6.42 -14.52 -22.52
CA ALA A 494 6.65 -15.61 -21.55
C ALA A 494 8.13 -15.97 -21.36
N ALA A 495 8.96 -15.85 -22.41
CA ALA A 495 10.39 -16.12 -22.36
C ALA A 495 11.19 -15.11 -21.51
N ASN A 496 10.62 -13.94 -21.21
CA ASN A 496 11.25 -12.96 -20.32
C ASN A 496 11.02 -13.29 -18.83
N ARG A 497 10.13 -14.24 -18.49
CA ARG A 497 9.86 -14.66 -17.12
C ARG A 497 10.76 -15.84 -16.72
N LEU A 498 11.95 -15.56 -16.22
CA LEU A 498 12.94 -16.56 -15.82
C LEU A 498 13.05 -16.70 -14.30
N LYS A 499 12.77 -15.65 -13.53
CA LYS A 499 12.96 -15.60 -12.07
C LYS A 499 11.68 -15.33 -11.30
N SER A 500 10.73 -14.60 -11.86
CA SER A 500 9.40 -14.46 -11.27
C SER A 500 8.68 -15.82 -11.29
N VAL A 501 8.39 -16.34 -10.10
CA VAL A 501 7.67 -17.61 -9.95
C VAL A 501 6.19 -17.35 -9.69
N LEU A 502 5.32 -18.00 -10.47
CA LEU A 502 3.88 -18.02 -10.23
C LEU A 502 3.47 -19.40 -9.69
N ILE A 503 2.66 -19.41 -8.63
CA ILE A 503 2.26 -20.62 -7.90
C ILE A 503 0.75 -20.82 -8.04
N SER A 504 0.28 -22.08 -8.06
CA SER A 504 -1.16 -22.35 -8.05
C SER A 504 -1.77 -22.10 -6.68
N LYS A 505 -2.97 -21.51 -6.62
CA LYS A 505 -3.72 -21.28 -5.37
C LYS A 505 -4.03 -22.58 -4.66
N ASN A 506 -4.15 -23.71 -5.37
CA ASN A 506 -4.47 -25.01 -4.78
C ASN A 506 -3.34 -25.58 -3.91
N LEU A 507 -2.16 -24.96 -3.92
CA LEU A 507 -1.04 -25.37 -3.08
C LEU A 507 -1.07 -24.72 -1.69
N ILE A 508 -1.97 -23.76 -1.43
CA ILE A 508 -2.20 -23.23 -0.09
C ILE A 508 -3.31 -24.02 0.61
N LYS A 509 -3.05 -24.45 1.84
CA LYS A 509 -3.95 -25.25 2.67
C LYS A 509 -3.67 -24.99 4.14
N LEU A 510 -4.45 -25.58 5.05
CA LEU A 510 -4.09 -25.60 6.48
C LEU A 510 -2.92 -26.58 6.72
N ASP A 511 -2.12 -26.33 7.76
CA ASP A 511 -0.99 -27.20 8.15
C ASP A 511 -1.47 -28.67 8.28
N PRO A 512 -0.94 -29.59 7.44
CA PRO A 512 -1.43 -30.96 7.39
C PRO A 512 -0.86 -31.85 8.52
N ALA A 513 0.03 -31.33 9.38
CA ALA A 513 0.62 -32.12 10.45
C ALA A 513 -0.43 -32.47 11.52
N THR A 514 -0.45 -33.73 11.95
CA THR A 514 -1.44 -34.24 12.92
C THR A 514 -1.41 -33.55 14.28
N ASP A 515 -0.26 -32.99 14.67
CA ASP A 515 -0.07 -32.31 15.96
C ASP A 515 0.00 -30.78 15.82
N SER A 516 -0.18 -30.23 14.61
CA SER A 516 -0.23 -28.78 14.42
C SER A 516 -1.64 -28.26 14.62
N SER A 517 -1.77 -27.17 15.38
CA SER A 517 -3.04 -26.45 15.41
C SER A 517 -3.31 -25.84 14.02
N PRO A 518 -4.50 -26.05 13.43
CA PRO A 518 -4.86 -25.43 12.15
C PRO A 518 -5.07 -23.91 12.26
N PHE A 519 -5.23 -23.40 13.47
CA PHE A 519 -5.46 -21.98 13.75
C PHE A 519 -4.99 -21.62 15.17
N PHE A 520 -4.88 -20.32 15.45
CA PHE A 520 -4.57 -19.76 16.76
C PHE A 520 -5.71 -18.84 17.18
N VAL A 521 -6.16 -18.96 18.43
CA VAL A 521 -7.22 -18.14 19.02
C VAL A 521 -6.64 -17.25 20.10
N PHE A 522 -6.99 -15.96 20.07
CA PHE A 522 -6.54 -14.93 21.00
C PHE A 522 -7.74 -14.30 21.69
N ASP A 523 -7.92 -14.57 22.97
CA ASP A 523 -9.05 -14.10 23.76
C ASP A 523 -8.60 -13.34 25.02
N LYS A 524 -7.31 -13.05 25.15
CA LYS A 524 -6.76 -12.32 26.30
C LYS A 524 -7.24 -10.87 26.28
N ARG A 525 -8.06 -10.51 27.27
CA ARG A 525 -8.72 -9.20 27.44
C ARG A 525 -7.81 -8.00 27.19
N THR A 526 -6.64 -7.97 27.82
CA THR A 526 -5.72 -6.81 27.73
C THR A 526 -5.17 -6.60 26.32
N ASP A 527 -4.89 -7.68 25.61
CA ASP A 527 -4.33 -7.64 24.25
C ASP A 527 -5.41 -7.19 23.26
N LEU A 528 -6.66 -7.68 23.42
CA LEU A 528 -7.78 -7.31 22.56
C LEU A 528 -8.22 -5.86 22.74
N ILE A 529 -8.26 -5.35 23.97
CA ILE A 529 -8.53 -3.92 24.22
C ILE A 529 -7.48 -3.05 23.51
N ALA A 530 -6.19 -3.43 23.61
CA ALA A 530 -5.11 -2.71 22.95
C ALA A 530 -5.22 -2.78 21.42
N ALA A 531 -5.54 -3.95 20.86
CA ALA A 531 -5.72 -4.15 19.42
C ALA A 531 -6.89 -3.33 18.87
N ILE A 532 -8.07 -3.38 19.51
CA ILE A 532 -9.25 -2.59 19.10
C ILE A 532 -8.94 -1.09 19.18
N ALA A 533 -8.33 -0.62 20.27
CA ALA A 533 -7.98 0.78 20.43
C ALA A 533 -7.00 1.26 19.34
N SER A 534 -6.01 0.43 18.99
CA SER A 534 -5.05 0.72 17.91
C SER A 534 -5.73 0.82 16.54
N LEU A 535 -6.63 -0.11 16.24
CA LEU A 535 -7.38 -0.12 14.97
C LEU A 535 -8.38 1.02 14.88
N GLN A 536 -9.02 1.41 16.00
CA GLN A 536 -9.87 2.60 16.08
C GLN A 536 -9.07 3.89 15.90
N ALA A 537 -7.89 4.00 16.51
CA ALA A 537 -7.01 5.16 16.35
C ALA A 537 -6.54 5.35 14.90
N ARG A 538 -6.40 4.26 14.13
CA ARG A 538 -6.10 4.27 12.69
C ARG A 538 -7.33 4.52 11.80
N GLY A 539 -8.53 4.48 12.37
CA GLY A 539 -9.79 4.61 11.62
C GLY A 539 -10.19 3.35 10.84
N ASN A 540 -9.57 2.20 11.12
CA ASN A 540 -9.91 0.93 10.47
C ASN A 540 -11.23 0.38 11.01
N ILE A 541 -11.40 0.40 12.34
CA ILE A 541 -12.64 0.00 13.02
C ILE A 541 -13.35 1.26 13.52
N THR A 542 -14.65 1.38 13.27
CA THR A 542 -15.48 2.46 13.84
C THR A 542 -16.06 2.09 15.20
N GLN A 543 -16.68 0.91 15.31
CA GLN A 543 -17.26 0.40 16.56
C GLN A 543 -17.42 -1.13 16.52
N ILE A 544 -17.36 -1.73 17.71
CA ILE A 544 -17.82 -3.11 17.94
C ILE A 544 -19.34 -3.11 18.23
N SER A 545 -19.96 -4.28 18.17
CA SER A 545 -21.38 -4.47 18.44
C SER A 545 -21.75 -3.99 19.84
N SER A 546 -22.89 -3.32 19.95
CA SER A 546 -23.45 -2.89 21.24
C SER A 546 -23.88 -4.05 22.14
N GLN A 547 -23.95 -5.27 21.60
CA GLN A 547 -24.25 -6.48 22.36
C GLN A 547 -23.01 -7.02 23.08
N ILE A 548 -21.82 -6.55 22.74
CA ILE A 548 -20.56 -6.91 23.40
C ILE A 548 -20.26 -5.87 24.49
N PRO A 549 -19.95 -6.28 25.73
CA PRO A 549 -19.55 -5.34 26.77
C PRO A 549 -18.27 -4.59 26.36
N ALA A 550 -18.28 -3.26 26.42
CA ALA A 550 -17.13 -2.43 26.02
C ALA A 550 -15.83 -2.72 26.81
N GLN A 551 -15.97 -3.31 28.00
CA GLN A 551 -14.84 -3.68 28.87
C GLN A 551 -14.29 -5.08 28.59
N LEU A 552 -14.93 -5.85 27.68
CA LEU A 552 -14.56 -7.23 27.35
C LEU A 552 -14.48 -8.12 28.61
N ASP A 553 -15.48 -8.04 29.49
CA ASP A 553 -15.44 -8.74 30.78
C ASP A 553 -15.55 -10.27 30.67
N TYR A 554 -16.04 -10.78 29.53
CA TYR A 554 -16.13 -12.23 29.27
C TYR A 554 -14.80 -12.83 28.79
N ASN A 555 -13.91 -12.02 28.22
CA ASN A 555 -12.61 -12.47 27.70
C ASN A 555 -11.71 -13.01 28.81
N ASN A 556 -11.44 -14.32 28.78
CA ASN A 556 -10.84 -15.02 29.91
C ASN A 556 -9.38 -15.49 29.69
N GLY A 557 -8.88 -15.48 28.45
CA GLY A 557 -7.51 -15.83 28.10
C GLY A 557 -7.24 -17.34 28.01
N ASN A 558 -8.25 -18.18 27.79
CA ASN A 558 -8.13 -19.63 27.70
C ASN A 558 -7.66 -20.12 26.32
N GLY A 559 -7.59 -19.25 25.31
CA GLY A 559 -7.24 -19.61 23.94
C GLY A 559 -8.36 -20.36 23.20
N GLU A 560 -9.60 -20.19 23.62
CA GLU A 560 -10.79 -20.81 23.07
C GLU A 560 -11.86 -19.73 22.78
N ILE A 561 -13.01 -20.10 22.20
CA ILE A 561 -14.07 -19.14 21.84
C ILE A 561 -15.26 -19.35 22.76
N SER A 562 -15.59 -18.31 23.54
CA SER A 562 -16.67 -18.30 24.51
C SER A 562 -17.74 -17.24 24.20
N PRO A 563 -18.98 -17.39 24.67
CA PRO A 563 -20.04 -16.40 24.51
C PRO A 563 -19.68 -15.06 25.15
N GLY A 564 -19.94 -13.97 24.42
CA GLY A 564 -19.75 -12.59 24.88
C GLY A 564 -18.34 -12.03 24.67
N GLU A 565 -17.44 -12.82 24.07
CA GLU A 565 -16.05 -12.42 23.82
C GLU A 565 -15.87 -11.67 22.50
N VAL A 566 -14.81 -10.87 22.44
CA VAL A 566 -14.11 -10.60 21.17
C VAL A 566 -12.98 -11.61 21.06
N VAL A 567 -12.75 -12.21 19.89
CA VAL A 567 -11.65 -13.16 19.70
C VAL A 567 -10.82 -12.78 18.48
N GLY A 568 -9.52 -12.95 18.58
CA GLY A 568 -8.58 -12.90 17.46
C GLY A 568 -8.38 -14.30 16.88
N ILE A 569 -8.34 -14.42 15.55
CA ILE A 569 -8.10 -15.67 14.84
C ILE A 569 -6.98 -15.48 13.83
N ALA A 570 -5.96 -16.36 13.88
CA ALA A 570 -4.94 -16.48 12.85
C ALA A 570 -4.93 -17.89 12.27
N LEU A 571 -4.91 -18.03 10.94
CA LEU A 571 -4.87 -19.33 10.27
C LEU A 571 -3.42 -19.82 10.15
N ASN A 572 -3.19 -21.09 10.52
CA ASN A 572 -1.88 -21.71 10.32
C ASN A 572 -1.77 -22.27 8.88
N LEU A 573 -1.68 -21.35 7.91
CA LEU A 573 -1.61 -21.70 6.49
C LEU A 573 -0.28 -22.37 6.14
N TYR A 574 -0.32 -23.31 5.21
CA TYR A 574 0.79 -24.13 4.75
C TYR A 574 0.97 -24.02 3.24
N ASN A 575 2.21 -23.79 2.83
CA ASN A 575 2.62 -23.73 1.45
C ASN A 575 3.10 -25.10 0.98
N ASP A 576 2.27 -25.80 0.19
CA ASP A 576 2.61 -27.10 -0.39
C ASP A 576 3.35 -27.00 -1.73
N SER A 577 3.86 -25.83 -2.10
CA SER A 577 4.69 -25.65 -3.29
C SER A 577 6.19 -25.79 -2.96
N ASN A 578 7.03 -25.71 -4.00
CA ASN A 578 8.48 -25.69 -3.88
C ASN A 578 9.05 -24.25 -3.96
N SER A 579 8.19 -23.23 -3.84
CA SER A 579 8.57 -21.82 -3.96
C SER A 579 7.85 -21.00 -2.90
N THR A 580 8.42 -19.89 -2.47
CA THR A 580 7.82 -19.05 -1.43
C THR A 580 6.51 -18.45 -1.93
N MET A 581 5.43 -18.57 -1.16
CA MET A 581 4.19 -17.81 -1.36
C MET A 581 4.33 -16.49 -0.62
N ALA A 582 3.93 -15.38 -1.23
CA ALA A 582 4.11 -14.06 -0.63
C ALA A 582 2.92 -13.14 -0.84
N GLY A 583 2.78 -12.18 0.06
CA GLY A 583 1.61 -11.31 0.15
C GLY A 583 0.34 -12.12 0.33
N VAL A 584 0.33 -13.05 1.29
CA VAL A 584 -0.84 -13.91 1.52
C VAL A 584 -1.91 -13.11 2.24
N GLU A 585 -3.09 -13.07 1.65
CA GLU A 585 -4.26 -12.36 2.14
C GLU A 585 -5.31 -13.37 2.59
N VAL A 586 -5.87 -13.17 3.78
CA VAL A 586 -6.98 -13.93 4.33
C VAL A 586 -8.16 -13.00 4.54
N LEU A 587 -9.31 -13.34 3.98
CA LEU A 587 -10.52 -12.52 4.02
C LEU A 587 -11.66 -13.22 4.76
N ALA A 588 -12.23 -12.51 5.72
CA ALA A 588 -13.39 -12.85 6.54
C ALA A 588 -14.62 -11.99 6.21
N ASN A 589 -14.52 -11.13 5.20
CA ASN A 589 -15.60 -10.24 4.83
C ASN A 589 -16.78 -10.96 4.18
N ASP A 590 -17.96 -10.36 4.27
CA ASP A 590 -19.16 -10.86 3.59
C ASP A 590 -18.94 -11.02 2.09
N TRP A 591 -19.44 -12.12 1.53
CA TRP A 591 -19.28 -12.44 0.12
C TRP A 591 -20.46 -13.26 -0.43
N ASP A 592 -20.50 -13.41 -1.74
CA ASP A 592 -21.60 -14.03 -2.48
C ASP A 592 -21.42 -15.56 -2.52
N HIS A 593 -22.14 -16.25 -1.64
CA HIS A 593 -22.00 -17.69 -1.42
C HIS A 593 -23.27 -18.40 -0.92
N ILE A 594 -24.41 -17.73 -0.99
CA ILE A 594 -25.70 -18.20 -0.48
C ILE A 594 -26.77 -17.96 -1.54
N LYS A 595 -27.68 -18.92 -1.65
CA LYS A 595 -28.86 -18.85 -2.49
C LYS A 595 -30.12 -18.81 -1.64
N ASP A 596 -31.04 -17.91 -1.99
CA ASP A 596 -32.39 -17.95 -1.45
C ASP A 596 -33.20 -19.06 -2.14
N ASP A 597 -33.60 -20.07 -1.36
CA ASP A 597 -34.44 -21.18 -1.80
C ASP A 597 -35.82 -21.06 -1.14
N ALA A 598 -36.77 -20.43 -1.85
CA ALA A 598 -38.15 -20.22 -1.40
C ALA A 598 -38.28 -19.46 -0.06
N GLY A 599 -37.47 -18.42 0.13
CA GLY A 599 -37.41 -17.60 1.33
C GLY A 599 -36.49 -18.16 2.42
N VAL A 600 -35.75 -19.24 2.11
CA VAL A 600 -34.79 -19.88 3.03
C VAL A 600 -33.38 -19.74 2.46
N PRO A 601 -32.51 -18.93 3.07
CA PRO A 601 -31.11 -18.82 2.65
C PRO A 601 -30.35 -20.13 2.89
N LYS A 602 -29.70 -20.68 1.86
CA LYS A 602 -28.91 -21.91 1.91
C LYS A 602 -27.49 -21.72 1.35
N PRO A 603 -26.47 -22.32 1.96
CA PRO A 603 -25.10 -22.27 1.46
C PRO A 603 -24.99 -22.94 0.09
N CYS A 604 -24.27 -22.30 -0.82
CA CYS A 604 -23.94 -22.85 -2.13
C CYS A 604 -22.78 -23.84 -2.04
N ASN A 605 -22.95 -25.01 -2.66
CA ASN A 605 -21.96 -26.11 -2.69
C ASN A 605 -21.32 -26.34 -4.06
N THR A 606 -21.55 -25.43 -5.00
CA THR A 606 -21.05 -25.47 -6.39
C THR A 606 -19.58 -25.02 -6.51
N PHE A 607 -18.96 -24.70 -5.39
CA PHE A 607 -17.61 -24.14 -5.33
C PHE A 607 -16.54 -25.23 -5.16
N GLU A 608 -15.28 -24.84 -5.18
CA GLU A 608 -14.14 -25.77 -5.18
C GLU A 608 -13.98 -26.60 -3.90
N ASP A 609 -14.61 -26.19 -2.80
CA ASP A 609 -14.68 -26.91 -1.53
C ASP A 609 -15.80 -27.95 -1.49
N ALA A 610 -16.74 -27.92 -2.45
CA ALA A 610 -17.90 -28.81 -2.55
C ALA A 610 -18.73 -28.91 -1.24
N TRP A 611 -18.70 -27.85 -0.44
CA TRP A 611 -19.31 -27.80 0.89
C TRP A 611 -20.52 -26.86 0.93
N PRO A 612 -21.58 -27.19 1.69
CA PRO A 612 -21.81 -28.46 2.36
C PRO A 612 -22.38 -29.51 1.39
N LEU A 613 -22.53 -30.77 1.83
CA LEU A 613 -23.25 -31.75 1.02
C LEU A 613 -24.75 -31.42 0.93
N SER A 614 -25.43 -31.90 -0.10
CA SER A 614 -26.89 -31.74 -0.22
C SER A 614 -27.65 -32.32 0.98
N THR A 615 -27.13 -33.40 1.57
CA THR A 615 -27.65 -33.99 2.81
C THR A 615 -27.42 -33.15 4.06
N GLU A 616 -26.51 -32.19 3.99
CA GLU A 616 -26.08 -31.33 5.09
C GLU A 616 -26.65 -29.91 4.98
N GLY A 617 -27.61 -29.67 4.09
CA GLY A 617 -28.33 -28.39 3.98
C GLY A 617 -27.90 -27.48 2.82
N ALA A 618 -27.11 -27.98 1.87
CA ALA A 618 -26.73 -27.20 0.69
C ALA A 618 -27.93 -26.72 -0.13
N ALA A 619 -27.74 -25.61 -0.82
CA ALA A 619 -28.69 -25.10 -1.80
C ALA A 619 -28.90 -26.12 -2.94
N PRO A 620 -30.12 -26.19 -3.51
CA PRO A 620 -30.37 -27.05 -4.66
C PRO A 620 -29.60 -26.57 -5.89
N ALA A 621 -29.22 -27.52 -6.75
CA ALA A 621 -28.52 -27.25 -8.00
C ALA A 621 -29.23 -26.18 -8.85
N ASP A 622 -28.45 -25.36 -9.53
CA ASP A 622 -28.99 -24.26 -10.33
C ASP A 622 -29.68 -24.81 -11.60
N PRO A 623 -30.94 -24.41 -11.87
CA PRO A 623 -31.61 -24.76 -13.12
C PRO A 623 -30.98 -24.05 -14.32
N VAL A 624 -30.41 -22.85 -14.11
CA VAL A 624 -29.65 -22.06 -15.08
C VAL A 624 -28.56 -21.28 -14.34
N ALA A 625 -27.30 -21.56 -14.65
CA ALA A 625 -26.10 -21.02 -13.99
C ALA A 625 -26.00 -19.48 -13.91
N SER A 626 -26.63 -18.77 -14.85
CA SER A 626 -26.41 -17.32 -15.07
C SER A 626 -27.57 -16.43 -14.63
N SER A 627 -28.55 -16.97 -13.91
CA SER A 627 -29.70 -16.20 -13.42
C SER A 627 -29.42 -15.61 -12.04
N PHE A 628 -30.01 -14.46 -11.73
CA PHE A 628 -29.94 -13.88 -10.38
C PHE A 628 -30.52 -14.85 -9.33
N GLY A 629 -29.97 -14.79 -8.12
CA GLY A 629 -30.23 -15.65 -6.97
C GLY A 629 -29.73 -17.08 -7.12
N GLN A 630 -28.81 -17.36 -8.04
CA GLN A 630 -28.27 -18.72 -8.27
C GLN A 630 -26.85 -18.83 -7.76
N CYS A 631 -26.44 -20.04 -7.35
CA CYS A 631 -25.13 -20.27 -6.75
C CYS A 631 -23.94 -20.05 -7.68
N GLN A 632 -24.16 -20.06 -9.00
CA GLN A 632 -23.14 -19.78 -10.01
C GLN A 632 -23.17 -18.34 -10.52
N TYR A 633 -24.15 -17.54 -10.11
CA TYR A 633 -24.16 -16.11 -10.37
C TYR A 633 -23.28 -15.41 -9.33
N VAL A 634 -22.51 -14.40 -9.76
CA VAL A 634 -21.75 -13.55 -8.84
C VAL A 634 -22.29 -12.14 -9.00
N THR A 635 -22.72 -11.54 -7.89
CA THR A 635 -23.27 -10.18 -7.86
C THR A 635 -22.34 -9.17 -8.52
N ARG A 636 -22.88 -8.39 -9.47
CA ARG A 636 -22.20 -7.26 -10.11
C ARG A 636 -22.43 -5.97 -9.38
N MET A 637 -23.37 -5.98 -8.43
CA MET A 637 -23.79 -4.83 -7.64
C MET A 637 -23.32 -4.90 -6.18
N ASN A 638 -22.48 -5.88 -5.82
CA ASN A 638 -22.01 -6.12 -4.46
C ASN A 638 -23.15 -6.30 -3.44
N GLY A 639 -24.24 -6.96 -3.85
CA GLY A 639 -25.43 -7.15 -3.01
C GLY A 639 -26.19 -5.87 -2.66
N THR A 640 -25.91 -4.74 -3.32
CA THR A 640 -26.69 -3.51 -3.16
C THR A 640 -27.87 -3.47 -4.13
N ALA A 641 -29.01 -2.92 -3.69
CA ALA A 641 -30.08 -2.54 -4.59
C ALA A 641 -29.57 -1.36 -5.44
N GLY A 642 -29.04 -1.65 -6.63
CA GLY A 642 -28.56 -0.62 -7.55
C GLY A 642 -29.61 0.47 -7.82
N GLY A 643 -29.17 1.60 -8.37
CA GLY A 643 -30.11 2.56 -8.97
C GLY A 643 -31.06 1.86 -9.94
N ALA A 644 -32.26 2.41 -10.14
CA ALA A 644 -33.43 1.76 -10.78
C ALA A 644 -33.24 1.12 -12.18
N ALA A 645 -32.05 1.22 -12.79
CA ALA A 645 -31.70 0.59 -14.07
C ALA A 645 -30.95 -0.76 -13.95
N GLN A 646 -30.46 -1.14 -12.76
CA GLN A 646 -29.60 -2.33 -12.55
C GLN A 646 -29.88 -2.99 -11.18
N SER A 647 -31.09 -3.52 -10.95
CA SER A 647 -31.34 -4.35 -9.78
C SER A 647 -30.94 -5.81 -10.05
N GLU A 648 -30.30 -6.46 -9.07
CA GLU A 648 -30.05 -7.91 -9.04
C GLU A 648 -30.90 -8.53 -7.92
N PRO A 649 -32.21 -8.77 -8.13
CA PRO A 649 -33.07 -9.30 -7.08
C PRO A 649 -32.61 -10.68 -6.61
N GLY A 650 -32.55 -10.87 -5.31
CA GLY A 650 -32.10 -12.13 -4.71
C GLY A 650 -30.58 -12.26 -4.56
N GLU A 651 -29.81 -11.28 -5.03
CA GLU A 651 -28.36 -11.23 -4.83
C GLU A 651 -28.00 -10.44 -3.58
N TYR A 652 -27.26 -11.09 -2.69
CA TYR A 652 -26.83 -10.49 -1.43
C TYR A 652 -25.47 -11.05 -1.00
N LEU A 653 -24.65 -10.19 -0.39
CA LEU A 653 -23.51 -10.68 0.36
C LEU A 653 -24.00 -11.28 1.68
N HIS A 654 -23.30 -12.33 2.12
CA HIS A 654 -23.57 -13.01 3.37
C HIS A 654 -22.29 -13.23 4.19
N PRO A 655 -22.42 -13.31 5.53
CA PRO A 655 -21.29 -13.51 6.42
C PRO A 655 -20.59 -14.85 6.19
N VAL A 656 -19.29 -14.88 6.46
CA VAL A 656 -18.46 -16.07 6.22
C VAL A 656 -18.85 -17.30 7.04
N CYS A 657 -19.53 -17.11 8.19
CA CYS A 657 -19.79 -18.16 9.17
C CYS A 657 -21.21 -18.72 9.13
N PHE A 658 -21.28 -20.04 9.06
CA PHE A 658 -22.48 -20.87 9.16
C PHE A 658 -22.52 -21.60 10.50
N VAL A 659 -23.72 -22.06 10.88
CA VAL A 659 -23.95 -22.72 12.16
C VAL A 659 -24.68 -24.05 11.98
N GLN A 660 -24.32 -25.04 12.78
CA GLN A 660 -25.04 -26.31 12.83
C GLN A 660 -26.38 -26.15 13.54
N VAL A 661 -27.46 -26.50 12.86
CA VAL A 661 -28.81 -26.56 13.41
C VAL A 661 -29.40 -27.96 13.28
N LYS A 662 -30.21 -28.37 14.26
CA LYS A 662 -30.94 -29.63 14.21
C LYS A 662 -32.25 -29.43 13.45
N ASP A 663 -32.44 -30.19 12.38
CA ASP A 663 -33.67 -30.21 11.59
C ASP A 663 -34.12 -31.66 11.36
N GLY A 664 -35.31 -32.02 11.88
CA GLY A 664 -35.94 -33.32 11.65
C GLY A 664 -35.12 -34.54 12.10
N GLY A 665 -34.19 -34.39 13.05
CA GLY A 665 -33.28 -35.44 13.52
C GLY A 665 -31.93 -35.52 12.77
N THR A 666 -31.70 -34.64 11.80
CA THR A 666 -30.43 -34.48 11.09
C THR A 666 -29.78 -33.14 11.43
N THR A 667 -28.45 -33.09 11.46
CA THR A 667 -27.70 -31.85 11.62
C THR A 667 -27.45 -31.25 10.23
N LYS A 668 -27.74 -29.96 10.07
CA LYS A 668 -27.54 -29.22 8.82
C LYS A 668 -26.79 -27.92 9.08
N TRP A 669 -26.05 -27.47 8.08
CA TRP A 669 -25.46 -26.13 8.05
C TRP A 669 -26.51 -25.13 7.59
N ALA A 670 -26.66 -24.06 8.35
CA ALA A 670 -27.60 -22.99 8.05
C ALA A 670 -26.99 -21.63 8.39
N THR A 671 -27.69 -20.56 7.97
CA THR A 671 -27.34 -19.20 8.40
C THR A 671 -27.60 -19.00 9.89
N GLN A 672 -26.96 -17.98 10.46
CA GLN A 672 -27.11 -17.67 11.88
C GLN A 672 -28.55 -17.30 12.26
N ASP A 673 -29.35 -16.77 11.33
CA ASP A 673 -30.79 -16.50 11.57
C ASP A 673 -31.59 -17.79 11.83
N ALA A 674 -31.20 -18.91 11.23
CA ALA A 674 -31.87 -20.19 11.46
C ALA A 674 -31.70 -20.66 12.92
N LEU A 675 -30.50 -20.48 13.50
CA LEU A 675 -30.27 -20.74 14.92
C LEU A 675 -31.13 -19.80 15.77
N ARG A 676 -31.18 -18.51 15.43
CA ARG A 676 -32.00 -17.51 16.15
C ARG A 676 -33.46 -17.93 16.18
N ILE A 677 -34.01 -18.32 15.04
CA ILE A 677 -35.39 -18.80 14.93
C ILE A 677 -35.59 -20.04 15.80
N SER A 678 -34.68 -21.01 15.74
CA SER A 678 -34.79 -22.25 16.52
C SER A 678 -34.81 -22.02 18.04
N GLN A 679 -34.22 -20.92 18.49
CA GLN A 679 -34.15 -20.53 19.91
C GLN A 679 -35.22 -19.51 20.32
N ASN A 680 -36.11 -19.09 19.41
CA ASN A 680 -37.00 -17.93 19.62
C ASN A 680 -36.23 -16.65 20.03
N GLY A 681 -35.01 -16.46 19.50
CA GLY A 681 -34.16 -15.31 19.79
C GLY A 681 -34.71 -14.00 19.22
N ASP A 682 -34.51 -12.89 19.96
CA ASP A 682 -34.92 -11.56 19.55
C ASP A 682 -34.01 -11.02 18.42
N PRO A 683 -34.55 -10.65 17.24
CA PRO A 683 -33.77 -10.02 16.17
C PRO A 683 -33.00 -8.75 16.57
N ASN A 684 -33.40 -8.07 17.65
CA ASN A 684 -32.73 -6.88 18.14
C ASN A 684 -31.45 -7.18 18.95
N LYS A 685 -31.22 -8.45 19.30
CA LYS A 685 -30.02 -8.92 20.00
C LYS A 685 -28.93 -9.48 19.08
N CYS A 686 -29.13 -9.41 17.77
CA CYS A 686 -28.12 -9.82 16.80
C CYS A 686 -26.91 -8.88 16.86
N LEU A 687 -25.69 -9.42 16.72
CA LEU A 687 -24.45 -8.63 16.74
C LEU A 687 -24.45 -7.52 15.68
N GLY A 688 -25.02 -7.79 14.51
CA GLY A 688 -25.20 -6.80 13.43
C GLY A 688 -26.16 -5.64 13.76
N GLY A 689 -26.83 -5.67 14.92
CA GLY A 689 -27.77 -4.64 15.37
C GLY A 689 -29.19 -4.83 14.83
N THR A 690 -30.05 -3.85 15.15
CA THR A 690 -31.50 -3.89 14.84
C THR A 690 -31.76 -4.12 13.36
N GLY A 691 -32.36 -5.27 13.03
CA GLY A 691 -32.78 -5.61 11.67
C GLY A 691 -31.74 -6.34 10.82
N ASN A 692 -30.47 -6.41 11.24
CA ASN A 692 -29.48 -7.28 10.59
C ASN A 692 -29.50 -8.67 11.24
N ARG A 693 -30.12 -9.63 10.54
CA ARG A 693 -30.25 -11.01 11.00
C ARG A 693 -29.16 -11.96 10.48
N LYS A 694 -28.28 -11.48 9.60
CA LYS A 694 -27.27 -12.32 8.95
C LYS A 694 -26.12 -12.64 9.91
N ASP A 695 -25.74 -11.66 10.73
CA ASP A 695 -24.66 -11.71 11.72
C ASP A 695 -25.20 -11.73 13.16
N CYS A 696 -25.98 -12.74 13.53
CA CYS A 696 -26.61 -12.72 14.87
C CYS A 696 -25.68 -13.16 16.00
N TYR A 697 -24.79 -14.12 15.75
CA TYR A 697 -24.10 -14.86 16.80
C TYR A 697 -22.58 -14.77 16.72
N PHE A 698 -21.99 -14.91 15.54
CA PHE A 698 -20.55 -14.84 15.36
C PHE A 698 -20.22 -13.98 14.14
N ARG A 699 -19.55 -12.85 14.35
CA ARG A 699 -19.44 -11.79 13.35
C ARG A 699 -18.00 -11.32 13.20
N ALA A 700 -17.50 -11.24 11.97
CA ALA A 700 -16.21 -10.61 11.69
C ALA A 700 -16.32 -9.09 11.94
N ILE A 701 -15.35 -8.52 12.66
CA ILE A 701 -15.31 -7.08 12.91
C ILE A 701 -14.83 -6.38 11.65
N ARG A 702 -15.71 -5.59 11.04
CA ARG A 702 -15.39 -4.82 9.83
C ARG A 702 -14.18 -3.90 10.06
N GLY A 703 -13.19 -3.98 9.16
CA GLY A 703 -11.92 -3.27 9.29
C GLY A 703 -10.82 -4.08 10.00
N ALA A 704 -11.18 -5.24 10.55
CA ALA A 704 -10.31 -6.30 11.04
C ALA A 704 -10.76 -7.69 10.53
N ASP A 705 -11.50 -7.69 9.44
CA ASP A 705 -12.03 -8.85 8.72
C ASP A 705 -11.09 -9.29 7.58
N PHE A 706 -9.83 -8.87 7.63
CA PHE A 706 -8.79 -9.30 6.72
C PHE A 706 -7.43 -9.36 7.43
N ALA A 707 -6.56 -10.27 7.00
CA ALA A 707 -5.24 -10.47 7.55
C ALA A 707 -4.20 -10.70 6.45
N TRP A 708 -2.95 -10.39 6.76
CA TRP A 708 -1.80 -10.42 5.87
C TRP A 708 -0.65 -11.22 6.47
N TYR A 709 -0.09 -12.13 5.66
CA TYR A 709 1.16 -12.80 5.94
C TYR A 709 2.19 -12.42 4.86
N SER A 710 3.33 -11.85 5.25
CA SER A 710 4.37 -11.42 4.30
C SER A 710 4.80 -12.54 3.36
N LYS A 711 5.15 -13.69 3.92
CA LYS A 711 5.54 -14.90 3.18
C LYS A 711 5.27 -16.19 3.94
N ILE A 712 5.14 -17.27 3.18
CA ILE A 712 5.15 -18.65 3.64
C ILE A 712 6.20 -19.41 2.84
N ASN A 713 7.22 -19.91 3.52
CA ASN A 713 8.34 -20.62 2.91
C ASN A 713 7.88 -21.96 2.29
N PRO A 714 8.59 -22.48 1.27
CA PRO A 714 8.25 -23.76 0.64
C PRO A 714 8.15 -24.89 1.66
N LYS A 715 7.09 -25.69 1.57
CA LYS A 715 6.87 -26.86 2.44
C LYS A 715 6.83 -26.55 3.93
N MET A 716 6.46 -25.32 4.29
CA MET A 716 6.34 -24.85 5.67
C MET A 716 4.97 -24.22 5.93
N SER A 717 4.59 -24.17 7.20
CA SER A 717 3.50 -23.33 7.67
C SER A 717 3.96 -21.90 7.93
N TRP A 718 3.03 -20.96 7.91
CA TRP A 718 3.29 -19.55 8.16
C TRP A 718 4.01 -19.34 9.49
N GLY A 719 3.53 -19.98 10.56
CA GLY A 719 4.13 -19.86 11.89
C GLY A 719 5.59 -20.32 11.99
N LYS A 720 6.08 -21.09 11.01
CA LYS A 720 7.49 -21.51 10.90
C LYS A 720 8.30 -20.69 9.89
N SER A 721 7.64 -19.86 9.09
CA SER A 721 8.27 -19.12 7.99
C SER A 721 8.87 -17.79 8.42
N VAL A 722 8.29 -17.18 9.45
CA VAL A 722 8.74 -15.92 10.07
C VAL A 722 8.75 -16.10 11.59
N PRO A 723 9.63 -16.94 12.14
CA PRO A 723 9.70 -17.16 13.57
C PRO A 723 10.32 -15.96 14.29
N ASP A 724 9.90 -15.74 15.54
CA ASP A 724 10.60 -14.85 16.46
C ASP A 724 11.94 -15.45 16.92
N GLU A 725 12.66 -14.73 17.78
CA GLU A 725 13.96 -15.16 18.33
C GLU A 725 13.89 -16.50 19.09
N THR A 726 12.70 -16.91 19.55
CA THR A 726 12.46 -18.16 20.28
C THR A 726 12.06 -19.33 19.36
N GLY A 727 11.85 -19.07 18.07
CA GLY A 727 11.33 -20.05 17.12
C GLY A 727 9.80 -20.11 17.07
N SER A 728 9.09 -19.19 17.75
CA SER A 728 7.63 -19.15 17.83
C SER A 728 7.04 -18.22 16.75
N PRO A 729 5.79 -18.40 16.32
CA PRO A 729 5.14 -17.45 15.40
C PRO A 729 5.02 -16.06 16.05
N ASN A 730 5.39 -15.01 15.32
CA ASN A 730 5.18 -13.64 15.77
C ASN A 730 3.79 -13.13 15.34
N PHE A 731 2.93 -12.82 16.31
CA PHE A 731 1.57 -12.34 16.06
C PHE A 731 1.48 -10.83 16.24
N ASN A 732 0.83 -10.17 15.28
CA ASN A 732 0.62 -8.73 15.25
C ASN A 732 -0.78 -8.44 14.70
N SER A 733 -1.19 -7.18 14.70
CA SER A 733 -2.54 -6.81 14.25
C SER A 733 -2.76 -6.99 12.74
N ASN A 734 -1.72 -7.16 11.91
CA ASN A 734 -1.93 -7.47 10.49
C ASN A 734 -2.20 -8.94 10.23
N ASN A 735 -1.73 -9.86 11.08
CA ASN A 735 -1.87 -11.30 10.85
C ASN A 735 -3.02 -11.96 11.65
N ILE A 736 -3.83 -11.16 12.35
CA ILE A 736 -4.98 -11.59 13.16
C ILE A 736 -6.27 -10.97 12.62
N LEU A 737 -7.29 -11.81 12.43
CA LEU A 737 -8.68 -11.40 12.17
C LEU A 737 -9.42 -11.23 13.50
N LEU A 738 -10.25 -10.20 13.67
CA LEU A 738 -11.05 -10.02 14.88
C LEU A 738 -12.52 -10.38 14.66
N PHE A 739 -13.10 -11.07 15.63
CA PHE A 739 -14.48 -11.53 15.63
C PHE A 739 -15.19 -11.21 16.94
N GLU A 740 -16.52 -11.09 16.88
CA GLU A 740 -17.42 -10.95 18.01
C GLU A 740 -18.21 -12.24 18.18
N ALA A 741 -18.27 -12.76 19.40
CA ALA A 741 -19.12 -13.89 19.79
C ALA A 741 -20.25 -13.39 20.70
N SER A 742 -21.50 -13.59 20.29
CA SER A 742 -22.66 -13.14 21.04
C SER A 742 -22.76 -13.85 22.40
N PRO A 743 -23.11 -13.13 23.48
CA PRO A 743 -23.37 -13.75 24.78
C PRO A 743 -24.55 -14.71 24.76
N ASP A 744 -25.41 -14.63 23.74
CA ASP A 744 -26.57 -15.51 23.59
C ASP A 744 -26.25 -16.81 22.82
N ILE A 745 -24.98 -17.09 22.46
CA ILE A 745 -24.59 -18.37 21.87
C ILE A 745 -24.67 -19.48 22.93
N PRO A 746 -25.42 -20.57 22.72
CA PRO A 746 -25.36 -21.70 23.62
C PRO A 746 -24.01 -22.43 23.52
N PRO A 747 -23.44 -22.85 24.65
CA PRO A 747 -22.28 -23.73 24.66
C PRO A 747 -22.58 -25.05 23.93
N GLY A 748 -21.58 -25.59 23.23
CA GLY A 748 -21.70 -26.73 22.31
C GLY A 748 -22.18 -26.37 20.90
N THR A 749 -22.43 -25.09 20.60
CA THR A 749 -22.78 -24.65 19.23
C THR A 749 -21.56 -24.74 18.32
N VAL A 750 -21.72 -25.35 17.15
CA VAL A 750 -20.65 -25.55 16.16
C VAL A 750 -20.82 -24.58 15.00
N PHE A 751 -19.75 -23.87 14.67
CA PHE A 751 -19.66 -22.96 13.53
C PHE A 751 -18.64 -23.47 12.51
N ASP A 752 -18.87 -23.12 11.24
CA ASP A 752 -17.91 -23.27 10.15
C ASP A 752 -17.85 -21.96 9.35
N CYS A 753 -16.68 -21.34 9.34
CA CYS A 753 -16.41 -20.10 8.63
C CYS A 753 -15.60 -20.35 7.36
N ARG A 754 -16.11 -19.88 6.22
CA ARG A 754 -15.50 -20.02 4.89
C ARG A 754 -14.65 -18.80 4.57
N PHE A 755 -13.38 -18.85 4.96
CA PHE A 755 -12.40 -17.83 4.64
C PHE A 755 -11.97 -17.91 3.17
N ARG A 756 -11.72 -16.74 2.58
CA ARG A 756 -11.17 -16.63 1.23
C ARG A 756 -9.71 -16.22 1.30
N VAL A 757 -8.85 -17.01 0.67
CA VAL A 757 -7.39 -16.82 0.72
C VAL A 757 -6.83 -16.62 -0.68
N ARG A 758 -5.89 -15.71 -0.85
CA ARG A 758 -5.07 -15.57 -2.06
C ARG A 758 -3.68 -15.06 -1.71
N PHE A 759 -2.80 -14.93 -2.70
CA PHE A 759 -1.45 -14.41 -2.51
C PHE A 759 -0.91 -13.79 -3.80
N THR A 760 0.02 -12.84 -3.69
CA THR A 760 0.44 -11.96 -4.80
C THR A 760 1.11 -12.70 -5.96
N ASN A 761 1.95 -13.71 -5.69
CA ASN A 761 2.57 -14.53 -6.74
C ASN A 761 1.70 -15.75 -7.15
N CYS A 762 0.39 -15.63 -7.02
CA CYS A 762 -0.57 -16.65 -7.44
C CYS A 762 -0.92 -16.52 -8.93
N THR A 763 -0.89 -17.64 -9.65
CA THR A 763 -1.13 -17.66 -11.11
C THR A 763 -2.60 -17.36 -11.43
N GLU A 764 -3.53 -18.02 -10.76
CA GLU A 764 -4.98 -17.95 -11.03
C GLU A 764 -5.75 -17.03 -10.07
N CYS A 765 -5.10 -16.44 -9.07
CA CYS A 765 -5.76 -15.51 -8.13
C CYS A 765 -6.04 -14.13 -8.76
N PHE A 766 -5.44 -13.84 -9.92
CA PHE A 766 -5.60 -12.57 -10.62
C PHE A 766 -5.89 -12.73 -12.10
N THR A 767 -5.50 -13.86 -12.69
CA THR A 767 -5.67 -14.13 -14.12
C THR A 767 -6.60 -15.33 -14.35
N LYS A 768 -7.61 -15.13 -15.20
CA LYS A 768 -8.60 -16.12 -15.59
C LYS A 768 -8.03 -17.08 -16.63
N GLN A 769 -7.59 -18.26 -16.19
CA GLN A 769 -6.93 -19.24 -17.06
C GLN A 769 -7.83 -19.76 -18.20
N SER A 770 -9.16 -19.71 -18.03
CA SER A 770 -10.11 -20.13 -19.06
C SER A 770 -10.23 -19.16 -20.23
N ASP A 771 -9.71 -17.93 -20.10
CA ASP A 771 -9.76 -16.94 -21.18
C ASP A 771 -8.62 -17.17 -22.16
N VAL A 772 -8.92 -17.05 -23.46
CA VAL A 772 -8.01 -17.38 -24.57
C VAL A 772 -6.67 -16.61 -24.49
N ASN A 773 -6.66 -15.43 -23.86
CA ASN A 773 -5.48 -14.59 -23.69
C ASN A 773 -4.93 -14.57 -22.25
N GLY A 774 -5.56 -15.29 -21.32
CA GLY A 774 -5.24 -15.22 -19.89
C GLY A 774 -5.39 -13.80 -19.35
N ASP A 775 -6.59 -13.23 -19.47
CA ASP A 775 -6.88 -11.88 -18.97
C ASP A 775 -7.15 -11.87 -17.47
N ASP A 776 -7.15 -10.69 -16.86
CA ASP A 776 -7.40 -10.55 -15.43
C ASP A 776 -8.88 -10.78 -15.09
N TRP A 777 -9.12 -11.19 -13.83
CA TRP A 777 -10.49 -11.28 -13.30
C TRP A 777 -11.13 -9.89 -13.27
N LEU A 778 -12.41 -9.83 -13.62
CA LEU A 778 -13.22 -8.61 -13.51
C LEU A 778 -13.47 -8.30 -12.03
N ASP A 779 -13.61 -7.02 -11.70
CA ASP A 779 -13.62 -6.57 -10.29
C ASP A 779 -14.78 -7.18 -9.49
N PHE A 780 -15.94 -7.38 -10.12
CA PHE A 780 -17.10 -7.98 -9.46
C PHE A 780 -16.93 -9.48 -9.19
N GLU A 781 -16.07 -10.18 -9.93
CA GLU A 781 -15.87 -11.61 -9.73
C GLU A 781 -15.28 -11.86 -8.32
N TYR A 782 -14.48 -10.91 -7.80
CA TYR A 782 -13.96 -10.94 -6.43
C TYR A 782 -15.03 -10.81 -5.33
N SER A 783 -16.29 -10.53 -5.65
CA SER A 783 -17.42 -10.64 -4.69
C SER A 783 -17.77 -12.10 -4.39
N GLY A 784 -17.36 -13.05 -5.25
CA GLY A 784 -17.70 -14.46 -5.17
C GLY A 784 -16.56 -15.37 -4.68
N PRO A 785 -16.63 -16.68 -5.01
CA PRO A 785 -15.66 -17.71 -4.58
C PRO A 785 -14.34 -17.62 -5.33
N GLN A 786 -14.39 -17.27 -6.61
CA GLN A 786 -13.23 -17.14 -7.47
C GLN A 786 -12.84 -15.66 -7.49
N PRO A 787 -11.55 -15.34 -7.35
CA PRO A 787 -10.41 -16.21 -7.64
C PRO A 787 -9.71 -16.82 -6.42
N PHE A 788 -10.37 -16.82 -5.26
CA PHE A 788 -9.80 -17.24 -3.98
C PHE A 788 -9.71 -18.76 -3.80
N LYS A 789 -8.83 -19.20 -2.90
CA LYS A 789 -8.87 -20.51 -2.25
C LYS A 789 -9.82 -20.42 -1.05
N ILE A 790 -10.76 -21.35 -0.92
CA ILE A 790 -11.65 -21.39 0.25
C ILE A 790 -11.00 -22.26 1.34
N ILE A 791 -10.91 -21.72 2.56
CA ILE A 791 -10.37 -22.38 3.75
C ILE A 791 -11.44 -22.39 4.84
N HIS A 792 -11.71 -23.57 5.39
CA HIS A 792 -12.69 -23.76 6.45
C HIS A 792 -12.05 -23.57 7.82
N PHE A 793 -12.74 -22.83 8.68
CA PHE A 793 -12.45 -22.74 10.10
C PHE A 793 -13.66 -23.21 10.89
N GLN A 794 -13.56 -24.42 11.41
CA GLN A 794 -14.61 -25.02 12.21
C GLN A 794 -14.21 -25.01 13.69
N PHE A 795 -15.14 -24.58 14.53
CA PHE A 795 -14.95 -24.55 15.97
C PHE A 795 -16.25 -24.84 16.71
N THR A 796 -16.12 -25.21 17.98
CA THR A 796 -17.23 -25.38 18.91
C THR A 796 -17.08 -24.32 20.00
N VAL A 797 -18.16 -23.64 20.34
CA VAL A 797 -18.19 -22.74 21.51
C VAL A 797 -18.30 -23.60 22.76
N ILE A 798 -17.49 -23.37 23.78
CA ILE A 798 -17.26 -24.39 24.83
C ILE A 798 -17.73 -24.03 26.24
N ASP A 799 -18.06 -22.78 26.54
CA ASP A 799 -18.44 -22.35 27.90
C ASP A 799 -19.72 -21.53 27.96
#